data_AF-A0A2T3G4C3-F1
#
_entry.id   AF-A0A2T3G4C3-F1
#
_cell.length_a   1.000
_cell.length_b   1.000
_cell.length_c   1.000
_cell.angle_alpha   90.00
_cell.angle_beta   90.00
_cell.angle_gamma   90.00
#
_symmetry.space_group_name_H-M   'P 1'
#
loop_
_entity.id
_entity.type
_entity.pdbx_description
1 polymer ?
#
loop_
_entity_poly.entity_id
_entity_poly.type
_entity_poly.pdbx_seq_one_letter_code
_entity_poly.pdbx_strand_id
1 'polypeptide(L)'
;MKKEILGKCMLLMSALIWGSSFIVMKNAVDFISPFTLLCIRFVLSTIFISILFFNKIKKIKKQDLLGGFLAGLALFSAFSIQTFGLQLTTPGKNAFLTAVYCTIVPLLSWLYFKKKPDKAQIFAAILCFIGVGFVSLDSSLKVNLGDLYTLIGGFLYAVHIIVCEKAMKKTSPIIITALQFAFASIFSFIAASLFEDISVVFHIDSSIYLQILYLAFFATTLCYLFQNVGQKFVNENIAALLLSLESVFGVFFSILFGQEIMTLQIGLGFMIIFISVLISETKLSFLHRGRKTMIKKLFTITLSLMMIFTSFVPVFAEGEEVNIVGQYGIVIDKDTGQVLYNKNAHDKMYPASITKILTCIVAIEMLDDLDKTATITQSDIDTVWETGATSADFTVGEVVTYRDMLMGAMLPSGADACRALANNTCGSQEKFVEKMNQLVKKLGLKDSHFVNTTGIHDDDHYTTAYDMAKITQYALKNKKFVEVFDRYQYTSSDGQHQWVKKVIYKSKRDHIDTSMIEGCKSGYTSKAQSTLSSLLNINDHHYVCVVGFSKNSDGYNHCTVNDTLALGNYVKDHYSVANIIKKDTKMNSVKIKNGQTNKVDVITEKDIEAVLPNNYNPSDIKYKYHLKDLTAPVKKDQKAGTMDVYYRDTKLETISLNTTQAVDESGSVVFMRKMKNVVLPCVMAVVIILVVLLLVRKIMIKQRRKKRCQQRNRKK
;
A
#
# COMPACT_ATOMS: atom_id res chain seq x y z
N MET A 1 8.72 -43.15 -2.46
CA MET A 1 7.94 -42.31 -3.41
C MET A 1 8.50 -42.51 -4.82
N LYS A 2 7.67 -42.83 -5.84
CA LYS A 2 8.17 -42.95 -7.24
C LYS A 2 8.82 -41.61 -7.65
N LYS A 3 10.02 -41.62 -8.23
CA LYS A 3 10.82 -40.41 -8.57
C LYS A 3 10.04 -39.36 -9.37
N GLU A 4 9.09 -39.80 -10.19
CA GLU A 4 8.16 -38.94 -10.94
C GLU A 4 7.22 -38.11 -10.03
N ILE A 5 6.69 -38.69 -8.95
CA ILE A 5 5.82 -37.99 -7.99
C ILE A 5 6.62 -36.89 -7.28
N LEU A 6 7.86 -37.19 -6.90
CA LEU A 6 8.75 -36.20 -6.28
C LEU A 6 8.98 -35.01 -7.23
N GLY A 7 9.26 -35.26 -8.50
CA GLY A 7 9.42 -34.19 -9.49
C GLY A 7 8.17 -33.31 -9.63
N LYS A 8 6.97 -33.91 -9.68
CA LYS A 8 5.71 -33.16 -9.75
C LYS A 8 5.48 -32.29 -8.51
N CYS A 9 5.77 -32.82 -7.31
CA CYS A 9 5.67 -32.06 -6.07
C CYS A 9 6.65 -30.87 -6.03
N MET A 10 7.89 -31.06 -6.49
CA MET A 10 8.89 -29.98 -6.54
C MET A 10 8.44 -28.86 -7.47
N LEU A 11 7.93 -29.19 -8.66
CA LEU A 11 7.46 -28.21 -9.64
C LEU A 11 6.22 -27.44 -9.16
N LEU A 12 5.26 -28.14 -8.53
CA LEU A 12 4.09 -27.49 -7.95
C LEU A 12 4.47 -26.57 -6.78
N MET A 13 5.43 -26.98 -5.95
CA MET A 13 5.95 -26.14 -4.86
C MET A 13 6.66 -24.89 -5.39
N SER A 14 7.43 -25.00 -6.49
CA SER A 14 8.01 -23.82 -7.15
C SER A 14 6.93 -22.86 -7.61
N ALA A 15 5.87 -23.35 -8.26
CA ALA A 15 4.77 -22.51 -8.73
C ALA A 15 4.08 -21.76 -7.57
N LEU A 16 3.84 -22.46 -6.45
CA LEU A 16 3.24 -21.86 -5.25
C LEU A 16 4.13 -20.75 -4.67
N ILE A 17 5.43 -21.03 -4.47
CA ILE A 17 6.38 -20.06 -3.90
C ILE A 17 6.55 -18.85 -4.85
N TRP A 18 6.69 -19.08 -6.15
CA TRP A 18 6.77 -17.99 -7.13
C TRP A 18 5.52 -17.14 -7.15
N GLY A 19 4.33 -17.74 -7.09
CA GLY A 19 3.06 -17.00 -6.97
C GLY A 19 3.05 -16.05 -5.77
N SER A 20 3.42 -16.51 -4.58
CA SER A 20 3.51 -15.62 -3.40
C SER A 20 4.64 -14.59 -3.49
N SER A 21 5.69 -14.86 -4.27
CA SER A 21 6.85 -13.98 -4.36
C SER A 21 6.56 -12.63 -5.02
N PHE A 22 5.54 -12.52 -5.88
CA PHE A 22 5.16 -11.25 -6.51
C PHE A 22 4.72 -10.20 -5.48
N ILE A 23 4.03 -10.61 -4.42
CA ILE A 23 3.60 -9.71 -3.34
C ILE A 23 4.79 -9.30 -2.48
N VAL A 24 5.63 -10.28 -2.13
CA VAL A 24 6.84 -10.02 -1.35
C VAL A 24 7.78 -9.07 -2.12
N MET A 25 7.88 -9.27 -3.44
CA MET A 25 8.67 -8.43 -4.33
C MET A 25 8.07 -7.02 -4.44
N LYS A 26 6.74 -6.90 -4.62
CA LYS A 26 6.04 -5.60 -4.67
C LYS A 26 6.33 -4.78 -3.41
N ASN A 27 6.17 -5.39 -2.24
CA ASN A 27 6.46 -4.74 -0.97
C ASN A 27 7.93 -4.36 -0.81
N ALA A 28 8.87 -5.13 -1.39
CA ALA A 28 10.30 -4.83 -1.29
C ALA A 28 10.72 -3.67 -2.22
N VAL A 29 10.13 -3.58 -3.42
CA VAL A 29 10.46 -2.52 -4.40
C VAL A 29 9.91 -1.13 -4.04
N ASP A 30 9.05 -1.05 -3.02
CA ASP A 30 8.60 0.22 -2.44
C ASP A 30 9.67 0.86 -1.54
N PHE A 31 10.65 0.07 -1.06
CA PHE A 31 11.72 0.55 -0.16
C PHE A 31 13.12 0.47 -0.76
N ILE A 32 13.37 -0.46 -1.69
CA ILE A 32 14.66 -0.64 -2.35
C ILE A 32 14.46 -0.57 -3.86
N SER A 33 15.36 0.15 -4.54
CA SER A 33 15.32 0.27 -5.99
C SER A 33 15.54 -1.09 -6.70
N PRO A 34 14.95 -1.29 -7.89
CA PRO A 34 14.90 -2.60 -8.56
C PRO A 34 16.26 -3.28 -8.78
N PHE A 35 17.25 -2.60 -9.34
CA PHE A 35 18.56 -3.22 -9.62
C PHE A 35 19.31 -3.55 -8.34
N THR A 36 19.22 -2.69 -7.32
CA THR A 36 19.82 -2.91 -6.00
C THR A 36 19.21 -4.13 -5.31
N LEU A 37 17.88 -4.25 -5.34
CA LEU A 37 17.17 -5.42 -4.79
C LEU A 37 17.57 -6.71 -5.53
N LEU A 38 17.63 -6.68 -6.87
CA LEU A 38 18.06 -7.82 -7.68
C LEU A 38 19.52 -8.20 -7.41
N CYS A 39 20.40 -7.20 -7.22
CA CYS A 39 21.79 -7.42 -6.85
C CYS A 39 21.90 -8.18 -5.54
N ILE A 40 21.26 -7.70 -4.46
CA ILE A 40 21.23 -8.39 -3.16
C ILE A 40 20.68 -9.81 -3.31
N ARG A 41 19.55 -9.95 -4.01
CA ARG A 41 18.86 -11.22 -4.24
C ARG A 41 19.76 -12.25 -4.93
N PHE A 42 20.46 -11.88 -6.00
CA PHE A 42 21.33 -12.80 -6.74
C PHE A 42 22.67 -13.06 -6.05
N VAL A 43 23.23 -12.08 -5.33
CA VAL A 43 24.43 -12.30 -4.49
C VAL A 43 24.13 -13.35 -3.42
N LEU A 44 23.05 -13.17 -2.65
CA LEU A 44 22.66 -14.13 -1.62
C LEU A 44 22.34 -15.51 -2.22
N SER A 45 21.65 -15.56 -3.35
CA SER A 45 21.34 -16.82 -4.04
C SER A 45 22.61 -17.56 -4.51
N THR A 46 23.61 -16.80 -4.98
CA THR A 46 24.92 -17.33 -5.36
C THR A 46 25.66 -17.91 -4.15
N ILE A 47 25.60 -17.23 -3.00
CA ILE A 47 26.18 -17.73 -1.75
C ILE A 47 25.49 -19.02 -1.30
N PHE A 48 24.15 -19.05 -1.28
CA PHE A 48 23.39 -20.23 -0.84
C PHE A 48 23.67 -21.45 -1.71
N ILE A 49 23.61 -21.32 -3.04
CA ILE A 49 23.88 -22.44 -3.93
C ILE A 49 25.35 -22.89 -3.85
N SER A 50 26.28 -21.95 -3.60
CA SER A 50 27.70 -22.23 -3.40
C SER A 50 27.97 -23.06 -2.14
N ILE A 51 27.29 -22.74 -1.04
CA ILE A 51 27.38 -23.50 0.21
C ILE A 51 26.75 -24.89 0.04
N LEU A 52 25.55 -24.96 -0.53
CA LEU A 52 24.80 -26.22 -0.67
C LEU A 52 25.48 -27.23 -1.61
N PHE A 53 26.15 -26.78 -2.66
CA PHE A 53 26.72 -27.64 -3.70
C PHE A 53 28.21 -27.40 -3.95
N PHE A 54 28.95 -27.01 -2.91
CA PHE A 54 30.39 -26.70 -2.95
C PHE A 54 31.21 -27.76 -3.72
N ASN A 55 30.96 -29.04 -3.47
CA ASN A 55 31.67 -30.15 -4.10
C ASN A 55 31.41 -30.28 -5.62
N LYS A 56 30.27 -29.79 -6.11
CA LYS A 56 29.95 -29.78 -7.54
C LYS A 56 30.47 -28.51 -8.21
N ILE A 57 30.47 -27.38 -7.50
CA ILE A 57 30.93 -26.09 -8.02
C ILE A 57 32.46 -26.08 -8.23
N LYS A 58 33.22 -26.81 -7.41
CA LYS A 58 34.65 -27.06 -7.66
C LYS A 58 34.96 -27.73 -9.00
N LYS A 59 33.97 -28.34 -9.65
CA LYS A 59 34.14 -29.07 -10.93
C LYS A 59 33.74 -28.25 -12.15
N ILE A 60 33.50 -26.94 -12.00
CA ILE A 60 33.17 -26.04 -13.11
C ILE A 60 34.32 -26.04 -14.12
N LYS A 61 33.98 -26.26 -15.39
CA LYS A 61 34.91 -26.21 -16.52
C LYS A 61 34.71 -24.92 -17.32
N LYS A 62 35.73 -24.50 -18.08
CA LYS A 62 35.62 -23.30 -18.96
C LYS A 62 34.43 -23.37 -19.93
N GLN A 63 34.10 -24.57 -20.42
CA GLN A 63 32.96 -24.79 -21.31
C GLN A 63 31.59 -24.48 -20.67
N ASP A 64 31.50 -24.55 -19.34
CA ASP A 64 30.24 -24.29 -18.60
C ASP A 64 29.96 -22.79 -18.48
N LEU A 65 31.01 -21.95 -18.56
CA LEU A 65 30.92 -20.50 -18.36
C LEU A 65 30.05 -19.82 -19.41
N LEU A 66 30.14 -20.22 -20.68
CA LEU A 66 29.35 -19.62 -21.74
C LEU A 66 27.84 -19.86 -21.54
N GLY A 67 27.48 -21.09 -21.16
CA GLY A 67 26.08 -21.43 -20.85
C GLY A 67 25.57 -20.65 -19.63
N GLY A 68 26.39 -20.55 -18.58
CA GLY A 68 26.08 -19.76 -17.40
C GLY A 68 25.96 -18.26 -17.66
N PHE A 69 26.84 -17.69 -18.49
CA PHE A 69 26.83 -16.28 -18.87
C PHE A 69 25.55 -15.92 -19.64
N LEU A 70 25.21 -16.69 -20.68
CA LEU A 70 24.02 -16.46 -21.48
C LEU A 70 22.74 -16.64 -20.65
N ALA A 71 22.69 -17.67 -19.80
CA ALA A 71 21.58 -17.88 -18.88
C ALA A 71 21.47 -16.73 -17.87
N GLY A 72 22.58 -16.29 -17.28
CA GLY A 72 22.60 -15.16 -16.34
C GLY A 72 22.17 -13.84 -16.99
N LEU A 73 22.56 -13.58 -18.24
CA LEU A 73 22.18 -12.37 -18.97
C LEU A 73 20.68 -12.36 -19.27
N ALA A 74 20.14 -13.47 -19.77
CA ALA A 74 18.72 -13.60 -20.04
C ALA A 74 17.90 -13.50 -18.74
N LEU A 75 18.36 -14.15 -17.66
CA LEU A 75 17.73 -14.11 -16.35
C LEU A 75 17.69 -12.68 -15.79
N PHE A 76 18.83 -12.00 -15.79
CA PHE A 76 18.94 -10.61 -15.34
C PHE A 76 17.99 -9.71 -16.14
N SER A 77 18.03 -9.79 -17.47
CA SER A 77 17.19 -8.96 -18.34
C SER A 77 15.70 -9.18 -18.06
N ALA A 78 15.27 -10.45 -17.93
CA ALA A 78 13.89 -10.80 -17.63
C ALA A 78 13.45 -10.27 -16.25
N PHE A 79 14.25 -10.52 -15.21
CA PHE A 79 13.95 -10.06 -13.85
C PHE A 79 13.92 -8.54 -13.75
N SER A 80 14.86 -7.84 -14.37
CA SER A 80 14.91 -6.38 -14.33
C SER A 80 13.65 -5.77 -14.92
N ILE A 81 13.32 -6.11 -16.17
CA ILE A 81 12.15 -5.57 -16.85
C ILE A 81 10.85 -5.94 -16.12
N GLN A 82 10.72 -7.18 -15.65
CA GLN A 82 9.55 -7.60 -14.87
C GLN A 82 9.43 -6.82 -13.54
N THR A 83 10.56 -6.55 -12.87
CA THR A 83 10.58 -5.83 -11.59
C THR A 83 10.18 -4.37 -11.76
N PHE A 84 10.64 -3.71 -12.83
CA PHE A 84 10.14 -2.38 -13.19
C PHE A 84 8.64 -2.41 -13.55
N GLY A 85 8.20 -3.44 -14.28
CA GLY A 85 6.78 -3.65 -14.55
C GLY A 85 5.96 -3.77 -13.26
N LEU A 86 6.49 -4.50 -12.26
CA LEU A 86 5.83 -4.72 -10.98
C LEU A 86 5.68 -3.45 -10.15
N GLN A 87 6.59 -2.48 -10.28
CA GLN A 87 6.41 -1.17 -9.62
C GLN A 87 5.16 -0.44 -10.15
N LEU A 88 4.84 -0.62 -11.44
CA LEU A 88 3.80 0.12 -12.16
C LEU A 88 2.48 -0.65 -12.34
N THR A 89 2.46 -1.95 -12.04
CA THR A 89 1.25 -2.80 -12.07
C THR A 89 1.04 -3.56 -10.75
N THR A 90 -0.04 -4.35 -10.68
CA THR A 90 -0.40 -5.17 -9.51
C THR A 90 0.35 -6.51 -9.51
N PRO A 91 0.58 -7.14 -8.33
CA PRO A 91 1.25 -8.44 -8.25
C PRO A 91 0.54 -9.54 -9.04
N GLY A 92 -0.79 -9.57 -9.04
CA GLY A 92 -1.59 -10.56 -9.75
C GLY A 92 -1.48 -10.40 -11.26
N LYS A 93 -1.65 -9.18 -11.78
CA LYS A 93 -1.38 -8.88 -13.21
C LYS A 93 0.07 -9.21 -13.59
N ASN A 94 1.04 -8.83 -12.75
CA ASN A 94 2.45 -9.10 -13.03
C ASN A 94 2.73 -10.61 -13.14
N ALA A 95 2.20 -11.41 -12.22
CA ALA A 95 2.32 -12.87 -12.25
C ALA A 95 1.70 -13.47 -13.50
N PHE A 96 0.47 -13.04 -13.84
CA PHE A 96 -0.27 -13.61 -14.97
C PHE A 96 0.34 -13.26 -16.33
N LEU A 97 0.70 -11.99 -16.53
CA LEU A 97 1.30 -11.52 -17.78
C LEU A 97 2.71 -12.08 -17.97
N THR A 98 3.43 -12.38 -16.89
CA THR A 98 4.70 -13.11 -16.99
C THR A 98 4.49 -14.50 -17.57
N ALA A 99 3.49 -15.24 -17.07
CA ALA A 99 3.23 -16.64 -17.46
C ALA A 99 2.83 -16.82 -18.94
N VAL A 100 2.60 -15.73 -19.69
CA VAL A 100 2.48 -15.74 -21.15
C VAL A 100 3.70 -16.41 -21.81
N TYR A 101 4.87 -16.44 -21.14
CA TYR A 101 6.04 -17.19 -21.62
C TYR A 101 5.71 -18.66 -21.98
N CYS A 102 4.77 -19.31 -21.29
CA CYS A 102 4.36 -20.70 -21.58
C CYS A 102 3.81 -20.86 -23.01
N THR A 103 3.16 -19.82 -23.53
CA THR A 103 2.64 -19.81 -24.91
C THR A 103 3.68 -19.36 -25.94
N ILE A 104 4.66 -18.55 -25.50
CA ILE A 104 5.74 -18.02 -26.35
C ILE A 104 6.85 -19.07 -26.56
N VAL A 105 7.18 -19.87 -25.54
CA VAL A 105 8.27 -20.87 -25.59
C VAL A 105 8.13 -21.83 -26.79
N PRO A 106 6.97 -22.45 -27.09
CA PRO A 106 6.82 -23.30 -28.27
C PRO A 106 7.10 -22.57 -29.59
N LEU A 107 6.72 -21.30 -29.70
CA LEU A 107 6.95 -20.47 -30.90
C LEU A 107 8.43 -20.14 -31.08
N LEU A 108 9.11 -19.73 -30.00
CA LEU A 108 10.55 -19.47 -30.02
C LEU A 108 11.37 -20.75 -30.25
N SER A 109 10.92 -21.87 -29.69
CA SER A 109 11.52 -23.19 -29.90
C SER A 109 11.44 -23.61 -31.37
N TRP A 110 10.35 -23.28 -32.07
CA TRP A 110 10.27 -23.49 -33.52
C TRP A 110 11.28 -22.67 -34.29
N LEU A 111 11.43 -21.38 -33.98
CA LEU A 111 12.37 -20.51 -34.67
C LEU A 111 13.81 -21.04 -34.58
N TYR A 112 14.17 -21.56 -33.40
CA TYR A 112 15.53 -21.97 -33.07
C TYR A 112 15.83 -23.46 -33.37
N PHE A 113 14.97 -24.38 -32.94
CA PHE A 113 15.15 -25.83 -33.15
C PHE A 113 14.48 -26.37 -34.41
N LYS A 114 13.76 -25.51 -35.17
CA LYS A 114 13.02 -25.88 -36.40
C LYS A 114 11.91 -26.93 -36.19
N LYS A 115 11.50 -27.18 -34.95
CA LYS A 115 10.36 -28.03 -34.61
C LYS A 115 9.06 -27.22 -34.69
N LYS A 116 8.25 -27.44 -35.73
CA LYS A 116 7.00 -26.67 -35.94
C LYS A 116 6.05 -26.80 -34.74
N PRO A 117 5.43 -25.70 -34.28
CA PRO A 117 4.42 -25.77 -33.23
C PRO A 117 3.17 -26.43 -33.81
N ASP A 118 2.45 -27.14 -32.94
CA ASP A 118 1.20 -27.79 -33.31
C ASP A 118 0.07 -26.76 -33.47
N LYS A 119 -1.00 -27.11 -34.19
CA LYS A 119 -2.18 -26.24 -34.37
C LYS A 119 -2.77 -25.79 -33.04
N ALA A 120 -2.78 -26.66 -32.03
CA ALA A 120 -3.24 -26.33 -30.68
C ALA A 120 -2.39 -25.23 -30.01
N GLN A 121 -1.08 -25.21 -30.25
CA GLN A 121 -0.17 -24.20 -29.68
C GLN A 121 -0.32 -22.84 -30.37
N ILE A 122 -0.56 -22.84 -31.68
CA ILE A 122 -0.88 -21.61 -32.42
C ILE A 122 -2.22 -21.03 -31.94
N PHE A 123 -3.23 -21.87 -31.79
CA PHE A 123 -4.53 -21.45 -31.26
C PHE A 123 -4.42 -20.92 -29.82
N ALA A 124 -3.67 -21.59 -28.96
CA ALA A 124 -3.38 -21.13 -27.61
C ALA A 124 -2.68 -19.75 -27.61
N ALA A 125 -1.71 -19.52 -28.49
CA ALA A 125 -1.05 -18.22 -28.58
C ALA A 125 -2.02 -17.08 -28.96
N ILE A 126 -2.91 -17.31 -29.93
CA ILE A 126 -3.95 -16.33 -30.32
C ILE A 126 -4.89 -16.05 -29.14
N LEU A 127 -5.38 -17.11 -28.48
CA LEU A 127 -6.27 -16.98 -27.34
C LEU A 127 -5.59 -16.25 -26.16
N CYS A 128 -4.30 -16.51 -25.94
CA CYS A 128 -3.50 -15.83 -24.93
C CYS A 128 -3.42 -14.33 -25.20
N PHE A 129 -3.19 -13.91 -26.44
CA PHE A 129 -3.19 -12.50 -26.84
C PHE A 129 -4.53 -11.80 -26.57
N ILE A 130 -5.65 -12.47 -26.84
CA ILE A 130 -6.99 -11.94 -26.52
C ILE A 130 -7.11 -11.74 -25.00
N GLY A 131 -6.76 -12.75 -24.22
CA GLY A 131 -6.83 -12.67 -22.75
C GLY A 131 -5.92 -11.59 -22.17
N VAL A 132 -4.72 -11.39 -22.73
CA VAL A 132 -3.82 -10.28 -22.37
C VAL A 132 -4.50 -8.93 -22.64
N GLY A 133 -5.21 -8.79 -23.76
CA GLY A 133 -6.01 -7.59 -24.05
C GLY A 133 -7.04 -7.28 -22.96
N PHE A 134 -7.77 -8.29 -22.47
CA PHE A 134 -8.72 -8.11 -21.37
C PHE A 134 -8.06 -7.67 -20.06
N VAL A 135 -6.86 -8.17 -19.75
CA VAL A 135 -6.15 -7.82 -18.49
C VAL A 135 -5.49 -6.43 -18.56
N SER A 136 -4.96 -6.06 -19.73
CA SER A 136 -4.08 -4.91 -19.89
C SER A 136 -4.70 -3.66 -20.49
N LEU A 137 -5.87 -3.75 -21.13
CA LEU A 137 -6.58 -2.60 -21.68
C LEU A 137 -7.47 -1.95 -20.62
N ASP A 138 -7.30 -0.64 -20.44
CA ASP A 138 -8.25 0.17 -19.66
C ASP A 138 -9.52 0.54 -20.46
N SER A 139 -10.44 1.28 -19.85
CA SER A 139 -11.68 1.73 -20.48
C SER A 139 -11.47 2.64 -21.70
N SER A 140 -10.26 3.20 -21.87
CA SER A 140 -9.84 4.00 -23.02
C SER A 140 -9.03 3.19 -24.05
N LEU A 141 -8.94 1.86 -23.89
CA LEU A 141 -8.14 0.94 -24.70
C LEU A 141 -6.63 1.26 -24.68
N LYS A 142 -6.14 1.89 -23.62
CA LYS A 142 -4.70 2.12 -23.42
C LYS A 142 -4.11 1.00 -22.57
N VAL A 143 -2.86 0.65 -22.88
CA VAL A 143 -2.10 -0.36 -22.16
C VAL A 143 -1.30 0.31 -21.04
N ASN A 144 -1.45 -0.19 -19.82
CA ASN A 144 -0.62 0.25 -18.69
C ASN A 144 0.87 -0.06 -18.98
N LEU A 145 1.76 0.91 -18.75
CA LEU A 145 3.20 0.75 -18.99
C LEU A 145 3.82 -0.40 -18.19
N GLY A 146 3.32 -0.63 -16.96
CA GLY A 146 3.74 -1.76 -16.12
C GLY A 146 3.40 -3.11 -16.75
N ASP A 147 2.20 -3.24 -17.31
CA ASP A 147 1.75 -4.46 -18.00
C ASP A 147 2.59 -4.72 -19.26
N LEU A 148 2.92 -3.66 -20.01
CA LEU A 148 3.82 -3.76 -21.16
C LEU A 148 5.20 -4.26 -20.76
N TYR A 149 5.80 -3.69 -19.71
CA TYR A 149 7.07 -4.19 -19.18
C TYR A 149 6.96 -5.64 -18.73
N THR A 150 5.90 -6.03 -18.02
CA THR A 150 5.73 -7.43 -17.63
C THR A 150 5.65 -8.37 -18.84
N LEU A 151 4.94 -7.99 -19.90
CA LEU A 151 4.85 -8.80 -21.13
C LEU A 151 6.23 -8.95 -21.81
N ILE A 152 7.01 -7.87 -21.88
CA ILE A 152 8.40 -7.93 -22.36
C ILE A 152 9.23 -8.84 -21.46
N GLY A 153 9.04 -8.76 -20.14
CA GLY A 153 9.64 -9.66 -19.16
C GLY A 153 9.29 -11.12 -19.43
N GLY A 154 8.01 -11.44 -19.67
CA GLY A 154 7.54 -12.77 -20.05
C GLY A 154 8.22 -13.31 -21.33
N PHE A 155 8.36 -12.47 -22.35
CA PHE A 155 9.13 -12.83 -23.55
C PHE A 155 10.60 -13.14 -23.22
N LEU A 156 11.25 -12.31 -22.41
CA LEU A 156 12.64 -12.53 -21.98
C LEU A 156 12.79 -13.81 -21.13
N TYR A 157 11.80 -14.15 -20.29
CA TYR A 157 11.76 -15.44 -19.60
C TYR A 157 11.64 -16.62 -20.58
N ALA A 158 10.84 -16.49 -21.64
CA ALA A 158 10.78 -17.52 -22.68
C ALA A 158 12.15 -17.76 -23.35
N VAL A 159 12.90 -16.66 -23.62
CA VAL A 159 14.28 -16.74 -24.10
C VAL A 159 15.20 -17.41 -23.07
N HIS A 160 15.10 -17.01 -21.79
CA HIS A 160 15.88 -17.60 -20.70
C HIS A 160 15.69 -19.12 -20.58
N ILE A 161 14.44 -19.60 -20.68
CA ILE A 161 14.10 -21.03 -20.65
C ILE A 161 14.82 -21.79 -21.77
N ILE A 162 14.80 -21.27 -23.00
CA ILE A 162 15.45 -21.91 -24.16
C ILE A 162 16.98 -21.92 -24.01
N VAL A 163 17.56 -20.82 -23.51
CA VAL A 163 19.00 -20.73 -23.23
C VAL A 163 19.42 -21.75 -22.18
N CYS A 164 18.63 -21.87 -21.10
CA CYS A 164 18.85 -22.87 -20.04
C CYS A 164 18.76 -24.30 -20.59
N GLU A 165 17.74 -24.63 -21.38
CA GLU A 165 17.58 -25.96 -21.98
C GLU A 165 18.81 -26.34 -22.81
N LYS A 166 19.31 -25.41 -23.64
CA LYS A 166 20.52 -25.63 -24.45
C LYS A 166 21.76 -25.82 -23.58
N ALA A 167 21.93 -25.01 -22.55
CA ALA A 167 23.10 -25.08 -21.66
C ALA A 167 23.12 -26.40 -20.86
N MET A 168 21.96 -26.86 -20.38
CA MET A 168 21.82 -28.09 -19.60
C MET A 168 22.02 -29.38 -20.40
N LYS A 169 21.99 -29.34 -21.74
CA LYS A 169 22.35 -30.48 -22.59
C LYS A 169 23.82 -30.88 -22.47
N LYS A 170 24.71 -29.94 -22.14
CA LYS A 170 26.17 -30.16 -22.05
C LYS A 170 26.72 -30.08 -20.63
N THR A 171 25.98 -29.48 -19.71
CA THR A 171 26.43 -29.14 -18.36
C THR A 171 25.41 -29.57 -17.31
N SER A 172 25.88 -29.91 -16.11
CA SER A 172 25.00 -30.24 -14.96
C SER A 172 24.04 -29.07 -14.64
N PRO A 173 22.74 -29.32 -14.43
CA PRO A 173 21.77 -28.27 -14.09
C PRO A 173 22.15 -27.44 -12.87
N ILE A 174 22.77 -28.06 -11.85
CA ILE A 174 23.23 -27.37 -10.64
C ILE A 174 24.36 -26.37 -10.97
N ILE A 175 25.26 -26.73 -11.90
CA ILE A 175 26.35 -25.85 -12.33
C ILE A 175 25.78 -24.65 -13.11
N ILE A 176 24.86 -24.88 -14.04
CA ILE A 176 24.18 -23.79 -14.77
C ILE A 176 23.42 -22.88 -13.80
N THR A 177 22.72 -23.45 -12.82
CA THR A 177 22.00 -22.67 -11.78
C THR A 177 22.94 -21.77 -10.97
N ALA A 178 24.10 -22.30 -10.56
CA ALA A 178 25.09 -21.53 -9.82
C ALA A 178 25.70 -20.41 -10.68
N LEU A 179 26.08 -20.74 -11.93
CA LEU A 179 26.70 -19.77 -12.82
C LEU A 179 25.73 -18.65 -13.25
N GLN A 180 24.46 -18.96 -13.54
CA GLN A 180 23.50 -17.92 -13.92
C GLN A 180 23.26 -16.92 -12.78
N PHE A 181 23.22 -17.37 -11.51
CA PHE A 181 23.09 -16.46 -10.37
C PHE A 181 24.35 -15.61 -10.19
N ALA A 182 25.54 -16.21 -10.35
CA ALA A 182 26.80 -15.48 -10.27
C ALA A 182 26.87 -14.38 -11.34
N PHE A 183 26.58 -14.70 -12.60
CA PHE A 183 26.58 -13.70 -13.67
C PHE A 183 25.46 -12.68 -13.53
N ALA A 184 24.24 -13.10 -13.17
CA ALA A 184 23.14 -12.17 -12.91
C ALA A 184 23.46 -11.20 -11.77
N SER A 185 24.18 -11.64 -10.73
CA SER A 185 24.63 -10.76 -9.64
C SER A 185 25.62 -9.70 -10.13
N ILE A 186 26.55 -10.07 -11.03
CA ILE A 186 27.49 -9.13 -11.65
C ILE A 186 26.75 -8.11 -12.51
N PHE A 187 25.83 -8.55 -13.36
CA PHE A 187 25.04 -7.63 -14.20
C PHE A 187 24.16 -6.70 -13.37
N SER A 188 23.53 -7.22 -12.31
CA SER A 188 22.72 -6.43 -11.40
C SER A 188 23.55 -5.41 -10.63
N PHE A 189 24.76 -5.77 -10.21
CA PHE A 189 25.68 -4.85 -9.55
C PHE A 189 26.14 -3.72 -10.48
N ILE A 190 26.49 -4.05 -11.72
CA ILE A 190 26.85 -3.06 -12.74
C ILE A 190 25.66 -2.12 -13.00
N ALA A 191 24.46 -2.66 -13.21
CA ALA A 191 23.27 -1.84 -13.45
C ALA A 191 22.91 -0.96 -12.25
N ALA A 192 22.94 -1.51 -11.03
CA ALA A 192 22.72 -0.74 -9.80
C ALA A 192 23.74 0.40 -9.67
N SER A 193 25.01 0.15 -9.99
CA SER A 193 26.08 1.16 -9.88
C SER A 193 25.96 2.28 -10.93
N LEU A 194 25.39 1.98 -12.09
CA LEU A 194 25.24 2.94 -13.18
C LEU A 194 23.96 3.76 -13.10
N PHE A 195 22.87 3.18 -12.57
CA PHE A 195 21.53 3.75 -12.66
C PHE A 195 20.86 4.02 -11.31
N GLU A 196 21.42 3.56 -10.19
CA GLU A 196 20.80 3.67 -8.87
C GLU A 196 21.80 4.11 -7.78
N ASP A 197 21.27 4.58 -6.65
CA ASP A 197 22.09 4.88 -5.47
C ASP A 197 22.24 3.63 -4.58
N ILE A 198 23.40 2.98 -4.68
CA ILE A 198 23.73 1.78 -3.89
C ILE A 198 23.85 2.09 -2.39
N SER A 199 24.04 3.35 -1.97
CA SER A 199 24.20 3.70 -0.56
C SER A 199 22.96 3.37 0.29
N VAL A 200 21.79 3.25 -0.35
CA VAL A 200 20.52 2.81 0.26
C VAL A 200 20.67 1.46 0.98
N VAL A 201 21.60 0.59 0.56
CA VAL A 201 21.85 -0.70 1.21
C VAL A 201 22.27 -0.57 2.68
N PHE A 202 22.95 0.52 3.04
CA PHE A 202 23.38 0.78 4.43
C PHE A 202 22.26 1.32 5.33
N HIS A 203 21.13 1.71 4.74
CA HIS A 203 19.99 2.30 5.42
C HIS A 203 18.72 1.45 5.27
N ILE A 204 18.87 0.16 4.93
CA ILE A 204 17.74 -0.77 4.81
C ILE A 204 17.04 -0.93 6.17
N ASP A 205 15.73 -0.70 6.17
CA ASP A 205 14.89 -0.93 7.34
C ASP A 205 14.91 -2.42 7.74
N SER A 206 15.07 -2.68 9.04
CA SER A 206 15.08 -4.05 9.56
C SER A 206 13.82 -4.87 9.28
N SER A 207 12.69 -4.20 8.99
CA SER A 207 11.41 -4.83 8.64
C SER A 207 11.41 -5.50 7.27
N ILE A 208 12.39 -5.24 6.39
CA ILE A 208 12.45 -5.83 5.04
C ILE A 208 13.45 -6.97 4.86
N TYR A 209 14.24 -7.29 5.89
CA TYR A 209 15.23 -8.37 5.83
C TYR A 209 14.64 -9.74 5.58
N LEU A 210 13.45 -10.02 6.14
CA LEU A 210 12.80 -11.32 5.95
C LEU A 210 12.30 -11.48 4.51
N GLN A 211 11.81 -10.40 3.88
CA GLN A 211 11.37 -10.35 2.49
C GLN A 211 12.56 -10.61 1.57
N ILE A 212 13.69 -9.93 1.79
CA ILE A 212 14.91 -10.13 1.01
C ILE A 212 15.41 -11.59 1.13
N LEU A 213 15.44 -12.12 2.36
CA LEU A 213 15.86 -13.51 2.59
C LEU A 213 14.91 -14.49 1.91
N TYR A 214 13.60 -14.24 1.97
CA TYR A 214 12.59 -15.05 1.29
C TYR A 214 12.80 -15.04 -0.23
N LEU A 215 12.99 -13.86 -0.82
CA LEU A 215 13.20 -13.70 -2.25
C LEU A 215 14.49 -14.39 -2.72
N ALA A 216 15.58 -14.28 -1.97
CA ALA A 216 16.85 -14.91 -2.31
C ALA A 216 16.85 -16.44 -2.10
N PHE A 217 16.39 -16.91 -0.95
CA PHE A 217 16.46 -18.33 -0.63
C PHE A 217 15.29 -19.11 -1.24
N PHE A 218 14.05 -18.78 -0.87
CA PHE A 218 12.88 -19.55 -1.31
C PHE A 218 12.53 -19.29 -2.77
N ALA A 219 12.29 -18.02 -3.14
CA ALA A 219 11.81 -17.70 -4.48
C ALA A 219 12.90 -17.84 -5.56
N THR A 220 14.18 -17.80 -5.22
CA THR A 220 15.28 -17.90 -6.20
C THR A 220 16.03 -19.21 -6.07
N THR A 221 16.77 -19.40 -4.98
CA THR A 221 17.63 -20.58 -4.84
C THR A 221 16.85 -21.89 -4.88
N LEU A 222 15.79 -22.00 -4.06
CA LEU A 222 15.01 -23.21 -3.92
C LEU A 222 14.15 -23.48 -5.17
N CYS A 223 13.43 -22.48 -5.67
CA CYS A 223 12.53 -22.64 -6.82
C CYS A 223 13.25 -23.03 -8.11
N TYR A 224 14.36 -22.38 -8.46
CA TYR A 224 15.14 -22.74 -9.65
C TYR A 224 15.82 -24.10 -9.49
N LEU A 225 16.25 -24.47 -8.28
CA LEU A 225 16.74 -25.82 -8.02
C LEU A 225 15.62 -26.85 -8.21
N PHE A 226 14.43 -26.58 -7.68
CA PHE A 226 13.26 -27.45 -7.80
C PHE A 226 12.78 -27.59 -9.25
N GLN A 227 12.77 -26.50 -10.01
CA GLN A 227 12.50 -26.50 -11.45
C GLN A 227 13.49 -27.42 -12.17
N ASN A 228 14.79 -27.15 -12.03
CA ASN A 228 15.83 -27.85 -12.77
C ASN A 228 15.95 -29.33 -12.39
N VAL A 229 15.73 -29.69 -11.11
CA VAL A 229 15.72 -31.08 -10.67
C VAL A 229 14.41 -31.77 -11.01
N GLY A 230 13.27 -31.09 -10.84
CA GLY A 230 11.93 -31.63 -11.12
C GLY A 230 11.74 -31.97 -12.59
N GLN A 231 12.23 -31.12 -13.49
CA GLN A 231 12.24 -31.35 -14.95
C GLN A 231 13.05 -32.59 -15.37
N LYS A 232 13.94 -33.12 -14.53
CA LYS A 232 14.64 -34.38 -14.81
C LYS A 232 13.75 -35.62 -14.65
N PHE A 233 12.71 -35.54 -13.83
CA PHE A 233 11.86 -36.68 -13.45
C PHE A 233 10.45 -36.63 -14.06
N VAL A 234 10.11 -35.53 -14.72
CA VAL A 234 8.79 -35.25 -15.28
C VAL A 234 8.97 -34.81 -16.73
N ASN A 235 8.04 -35.19 -17.62
CA ASN A 235 8.10 -34.74 -19.01
C ASN A 235 7.89 -33.22 -19.11
N GLU A 236 8.40 -32.63 -20.19
CA GLU A 236 8.39 -31.18 -20.43
C GLU A 236 6.99 -30.58 -20.31
N ASN A 237 5.97 -31.22 -20.91
CA ASN A 237 4.59 -30.71 -20.88
C ASN A 237 3.98 -30.67 -19.47
N ILE A 238 4.20 -31.69 -18.62
CA ILE A 238 3.67 -31.66 -17.24
C ILE A 238 4.45 -30.64 -16.42
N ALA A 239 5.76 -30.48 -16.67
CA ALA A 239 6.55 -29.50 -15.96
C ALA A 239 6.15 -28.05 -16.29
N ALA A 240 5.97 -27.73 -17.56
CA ALA A 240 5.46 -26.43 -18.00
C ALA A 240 4.06 -26.15 -17.46
N LEU A 241 3.15 -27.13 -17.55
CA LEU A 241 1.80 -27.01 -16.96
C LEU A 241 1.84 -26.72 -15.45
N LEU A 242 2.66 -27.45 -14.68
CA LEU A 242 2.74 -27.25 -13.24
C LEU A 242 3.36 -25.89 -12.87
N LEU A 243 4.41 -25.46 -13.57
CA LEU A 243 5.05 -24.17 -13.30
C LEU A 243 4.15 -22.99 -13.69
N SER A 244 3.36 -23.13 -14.74
CA SER A 244 2.40 -22.11 -15.17
C SER A 244 1.35 -21.76 -14.10
N LEU A 245 1.11 -22.65 -13.13
CA LEU A 245 0.24 -22.40 -11.98
C LEU A 245 0.74 -21.27 -11.08
N GLU A 246 1.97 -20.78 -11.26
CA GLU A 246 2.44 -19.57 -10.58
C GLU A 246 1.54 -18.36 -10.85
N SER A 247 0.95 -18.28 -12.05
CA SER A 247 -0.01 -17.23 -12.42
C SER A 247 -1.27 -17.31 -11.56
N VAL A 248 -1.79 -18.52 -11.36
CA VAL A 248 -2.98 -18.79 -10.54
C VAL A 248 -2.69 -18.47 -9.08
N PHE A 249 -1.57 -18.95 -8.54
CA PHE A 249 -1.18 -18.66 -7.17
C PHE A 249 -0.86 -17.16 -6.97
N GLY A 250 -0.24 -16.52 -7.96
CA GLY A 250 0.07 -15.09 -7.94
C GLY A 250 -1.19 -14.24 -7.81
N VAL A 251 -2.21 -14.51 -8.61
CA VAL A 251 -3.50 -13.81 -8.49
C VAL A 251 -4.22 -14.19 -7.20
N PHE A 252 -4.25 -15.47 -6.83
CA PHE A 252 -4.87 -15.92 -5.59
C PHE A 252 -4.29 -15.19 -4.37
N PHE A 253 -2.97 -15.14 -4.25
CA PHE A 253 -2.33 -14.41 -3.16
C PHE A 253 -2.56 -12.89 -3.32
N SER A 254 -2.53 -12.34 -4.53
CA SER A 254 -2.77 -10.91 -4.75
C SER A 254 -4.16 -10.49 -4.25
N ILE A 255 -5.19 -11.30 -4.49
CA ILE A 255 -6.55 -11.11 -3.96
C ILE A 255 -6.56 -11.30 -2.44
N LEU A 256 -5.98 -12.40 -1.93
CA LEU A 256 -5.96 -12.72 -0.50
C LEU A 256 -5.34 -11.61 0.36
N PHE A 257 -4.35 -10.91 -0.17
CA PHE A 257 -3.65 -9.81 0.51
C PHE A 257 -4.13 -8.41 0.06
N GLY A 258 -5.25 -8.30 -0.66
CA GLY A 258 -5.88 -7.03 -1.03
C GLY A 258 -5.09 -6.18 -2.03
N GLN A 259 -4.22 -6.79 -2.84
CA GLN A 259 -3.36 -6.13 -3.84
C GLN A 259 -3.98 -6.11 -5.25
N GLU A 260 -5.14 -6.75 -5.44
CA GLU A 260 -5.85 -6.81 -6.72
C GLU A 260 -7.34 -6.47 -6.54
N ILE A 261 -7.86 -5.54 -7.36
CA ILE A 261 -9.29 -5.26 -7.45
C ILE A 261 -9.86 -6.09 -8.61
N MET A 262 -10.66 -7.10 -8.29
CA MET A 262 -11.22 -8.02 -9.29
C MET A 262 -12.41 -7.41 -10.00
N THR A 263 -12.20 -6.88 -11.19
CA THR A 263 -13.28 -6.55 -12.13
C THR A 263 -13.67 -7.77 -12.96
N LEU A 264 -14.90 -7.78 -13.49
CA LEU A 264 -15.36 -8.85 -14.38
C LEU A 264 -14.45 -9.00 -15.61
N GLN A 265 -13.97 -7.87 -16.17
CA GLN A 265 -13.05 -7.84 -17.31
C GLN A 265 -11.72 -8.55 -17.00
N ILE A 266 -11.08 -8.21 -15.87
CA ILE A 266 -9.81 -8.81 -15.45
C ILE A 266 -10.01 -10.30 -15.16
N GLY A 267 -11.11 -10.68 -14.51
CA GLY A 267 -11.46 -12.07 -14.24
C GLY A 267 -11.61 -12.90 -15.52
N LEU A 268 -12.31 -12.37 -16.53
CA LEU A 268 -12.43 -13.00 -17.85
C LEU A 268 -11.06 -13.11 -18.54
N GLY A 269 -10.23 -12.08 -18.47
CA GLY A 269 -8.87 -12.09 -19.00
C GLY A 269 -8.01 -13.21 -18.40
N PHE A 270 -7.98 -13.34 -17.07
CA PHE A 270 -7.28 -14.42 -16.40
C PHE A 270 -7.80 -15.80 -16.79
N MET A 271 -9.12 -15.96 -16.91
CA MET A 271 -9.72 -17.23 -17.33
C MET A 271 -9.29 -17.62 -18.75
N ILE A 272 -9.32 -16.66 -19.69
CA ILE A 272 -8.92 -16.88 -21.09
C ILE A 272 -7.43 -17.25 -21.18
N ILE A 273 -6.56 -16.49 -20.50
CA ILE A 273 -5.12 -16.79 -20.51
C ILE A 273 -4.86 -18.16 -19.85
N PHE A 274 -5.52 -18.52 -18.75
CA PHE A 274 -5.36 -19.84 -18.13
C PHE A 274 -5.78 -20.96 -19.07
N ILE A 275 -6.94 -20.83 -19.72
CA ILE A 275 -7.40 -21.80 -20.74
C ILE A 275 -6.39 -21.89 -21.88
N SER A 276 -5.81 -20.78 -22.32
CA SER A 276 -4.79 -20.77 -23.36
C SER A 276 -3.54 -21.59 -22.97
N VAL A 277 -3.07 -21.45 -21.74
CA VAL A 277 -1.95 -22.22 -21.20
C VAL A 277 -2.31 -23.71 -21.15
N LEU A 278 -3.49 -24.06 -20.65
CA LEU A 278 -3.96 -25.45 -20.63
C LEU A 278 -3.99 -26.05 -22.03
N ILE A 279 -4.47 -25.33 -23.03
CA ILE A 279 -4.51 -25.81 -24.42
C ILE A 279 -3.10 -25.99 -24.98
N SER A 280 -2.19 -25.03 -24.75
CA SER A 280 -0.80 -25.10 -25.20
C SER A 280 -0.10 -26.37 -24.73
N GLU A 281 -0.29 -26.72 -23.45
CA GLU A 281 0.41 -27.83 -22.80
C GLU A 281 -0.26 -29.18 -22.99
N THR A 282 -1.59 -29.22 -22.94
CA THR A 282 -2.34 -30.49 -23.00
C THR A 282 -2.76 -30.89 -24.41
N LYS A 283 -2.71 -29.94 -25.37
CA LYS A 283 -3.19 -30.10 -26.75
C LYS A 283 -4.62 -30.65 -26.85
N LEU A 284 -5.44 -30.41 -25.82
CA LEU A 284 -6.78 -31.01 -25.70
C LEU A 284 -6.80 -32.55 -25.79
N SER A 285 -5.65 -33.21 -25.55
CA SER A 285 -5.53 -34.68 -25.58
C SER A 285 -6.43 -35.36 -24.53
N PHE A 286 -6.87 -34.60 -23.53
CA PHE A 286 -7.83 -35.03 -22.52
C PHE A 286 -9.26 -35.13 -23.07
N LEU A 287 -9.61 -34.54 -24.22
CA LEU A 287 -10.94 -34.72 -24.84
C LEU A 287 -11.06 -36.01 -25.67
N HIS A 288 -9.95 -36.68 -25.98
CA HIS A 288 -9.96 -37.94 -26.73
C HIS A 288 -10.13 -39.15 -25.80
N ARG A 289 -11.03 -40.07 -26.19
CA ARG A 289 -11.50 -41.25 -25.43
C ARG A 289 -10.34 -42.11 -24.89
N GLY A 290 -10.22 -42.21 -23.55
CA GLY A 290 -9.37 -43.21 -22.88
C GLY A 290 -8.79 -42.84 -21.51
N ARG A 291 -8.70 -41.55 -21.14
CA ARG A 291 -8.09 -41.10 -19.85
C ARG A 291 -9.08 -40.40 -18.90
N LYS A 292 -10.24 -41.01 -18.67
CA LYS A 292 -11.32 -40.50 -17.78
C LYS A 292 -10.85 -40.09 -16.39
N THR A 293 -9.81 -40.73 -15.84
CA THR A 293 -9.34 -40.49 -14.46
C THR A 293 -8.49 -39.21 -14.32
N MET A 294 -7.72 -38.84 -15.35
CA MET A 294 -6.94 -37.58 -15.37
C MET A 294 -7.84 -36.39 -15.68
N ILE A 295 -8.81 -36.56 -16.59
CA ILE A 295 -9.82 -35.54 -16.92
C ILE A 295 -10.61 -35.16 -15.67
N LYS A 296 -11.10 -36.16 -14.91
CA LYS A 296 -11.81 -35.90 -13.66
C LYS A 296 -10.93 -35.16 -12.65
N LYS A 297 -9.68 -35.57 -12.42
CA LYS A 297 -8.82 -34.91 -11.43
C LYS A 297 -8.43 -33.48 -11.81
N LEU A 298 -8.10 -33.24 -13.08
CA LEU A 298 -7.72 -31.90 -13.54
C LEU A 298 -8.94 -30.97 -13.58
N PHE A 299 -10.08 -31.46 -14.08
CA PHE A 299 -11.34 -30.72 -14.07
C PHE A 299 -11.82 -30.46 -12.63
N THR A 300 -11.70 -31.42 -11.72
CA THR A 300 -12.03 -31.20 -10.30
C THR A 300 -11.08 -30.19 -9.67
N ILE A 301 -9.77 -30.22 -9.92
CA ILE A 301 -8.83 -29.21 -9.37
C ILE A 301 -9.13 -27.82 -9.93
N THR A 302 -9.36 -27.69 -11.25
CA THR A 302 -9.68 -26.41 -11.88
C THR A 302 -11.06 -25.89 -11.45
N LEU A 303 -12.07 -26.76 -11.34
CA LEU A 303 -13.41 -26.40 -10.87
C LEU A 303 -13.42 -26.08 -9.37
N SER A 304 -12.63 -26.80 -8.56
CA SER A 304 -12.42 -26.47 -7.14
C SER A 304 -11.68 -25.15 -6.98
N LEU A 305 -10.64 -24.88 -7.78
CA LEU A 305 -9.96 -23.58 -7.79
C LEU A 305 -10.88 -22.45 -8.26
N MET A 306 -11.71 -22.67 -9.29
CA MET A 306 -12.74 -21.70 -9.72
C MET A 306 -13.83 -21.48 -8.67
N MET A 307 -14.31 -22.53 -8.00
CA MET A 307 -15.31 -22.40 -6.93
C MET A 307 -14.74 -21.65 -5.73
N ILE A 308 -13.48 -21.92 -5.36
CA ILE A 308 -12.74 -21.16 -4.36
C ILE A 308 -12.59 -19.70 -4.83
N PHE A 309 -12.33 -19.47 -6.11
CA PHE A 309 -12.22 -18.13 -6.68
C PHE A 309 -13.55 -17.34 -6.64
N THR A 310 -14.68 -18.00 -6.86
CA THR A 310 -16.01 -17.37 -6.80
C THR A 310 -16.48 -17.10 -5.37
N SER A 311 -16.01 -17.86 -4.38
CA SER A 311 -16.34 -17.62 -2.97
C SER A 311 -15.51 -16.51 -2.31
N PHE A 312 -14.55 -15.92 -3.02
CA PHE A 312 -13.84 -14.71 -2.62
C PHE A 312 -14.37 -13.43 -3.30
N VAL A 313 -15.43 -13.51 -4.11
CA VAL A 313 -16.16 -12.30 -4.50
C VAL A 313 -16.91 -11.82 -3.26
N PRO A 314 -16.61 -10.62 -2.72
CA PRO A 314 -17.42 -10.08 -1.64
C PRO A 314 -18.86 -9.98 -2.16
N VAL A 315 -19.75 -10.78 -1.58
CA VAL A 315 -21.18 -10.51 -1.64
C VAL A 315 -21.36 -9.25 -0.80
N PHE A 316 -21.36 -8.09 -1.45
CA PHE A 316 -21.85 -6.89 -0.81
C PHE A 316 -23.33 -7.14 -0.55
N ALA A 317 -23.66 -7.36 0.72
CA ALA A 317 -25.05 -7.32 1.16
C ALA A 317 -25.61 -5.95 0.74
N GLU A 318 -26.65 -5.99 -0.09
CA GLU A 318 -27.44 -4.81 -0.44
C GLU A 318 -28.02 -4.30 0.87
N GLY A 319 -27.44 -3.21 1.40
CA GLY A 319 -27.96 -2.54 2.59
C GLY A 319 -29.35 -1.99 2.29
N GLU A 320 -30.16 -1.82 3.34
CA GLU A 320 -31.46 -1.15 3.23
C GLU A 320 -31.31 0.18 2.45
N GLU A 321 -32.00 0.27 1.32
CA GLU A 321 -31.86 1.40 0.42
C GLU A 321 -32.63 2.60 1.00
N VAL A 322 -31.90 3.53 1.62
CA VAL A 322 -32.48 4.81 2.05
C VAL A 322 -32.90 5.58 0.79
N ASN A 323 -34.19 5.89 0.70
CA ASN A 323 -34.75 6.59 -0.45
C ASN A 323 -34.38 8.09 -0.43
N ILE A 324 -33.19 8.41 -0.93
CA ILE A 324 -32.77 9.78 -1.25
C ILE A 324 -32.99 10.07 -2.74
N VAL A 325 -33.38 11.31 -3.07
CA VAL A 325 -33.57 11.74 -4.46
C VAL A 325 -32.23 12.01 -5.17
N GLY A 326 -31.18 12.32 -4.41
CA GLY A 326 -29.82 12.46 -4.92
C GLY A 326 -29.29 11.18 -5.58
N GLN A 327 -28.54 11.36 -6.67
CA GLN A 327 -27.82 10.27 -7.33
C GLN A 327 -26.62 9.81 -6.48
N TYR A 328 -26.03 10.74 -5.71
CA TYR A 328 -24.85 10.51 -4.89
C TYR A 328 -25.18 10.79 -3.42
N GLY A 329 -24.72 9.92 -2.52
CA GLY A 329 -24.90 10.06 -1.08
C GLY A 329 -23.84 9.31 -0.29
N ILE A 330 -23.29 9.94 0.74
CA ILE A 330 -22.38 9.30 1.68
C ILE A 330 -22.57 9.88 3.07
N VAL A 331 -22.48 9.02 4.09
CA VAL A 331 -22.29 9.44 5.47
C VAL A 331 -21.04 8.77 6.03
N ILE A 332 -20.14 9.58 6.59
CA ILE A 332 -18.96 9.09 7.29
C ILE A 332 -18.95 9.60 8.73
N ASP A 333 -18.41 8.78 9.61
CA ASP A 333 -18.02 9.20 10.95
C ASP A 333 -16.96 10.30 10.88
N LYS A 334 -17.15 11.43 11.60
CA LYS A 334 -16.24 12.57 11.50
C LYS A 334 -14.83 12.24 11.99
N ASP A 335 -14.70 11.43 13.04
CA ASP A 335 -13.42 11.23 13.73
C ASP A 335 -12.60 10.10 13.12
N THR A 336 -13.23 8.97 12.81
CA THR A 336 -12.60 7.76 12.25
C THR A 336 -12.62 7.73 10.72
N GLY A 337 -13.61 8.38 10.09
CA GLY A 337 -13.85 8.28 8.65
C GLY A 337 -14.48 6.97 8.19
N GLN A 338 -15.01 6.16 9.12
CA GLN A 338 -15.81 4.98 8.80
C GLN A 338 -17.01 5.38 7.94
N VAL A 339 -17.22 4.66 6.84
CA VAL A 339 -18.39 4.85 5.97
C VAL A 339 -19.58 4.13 6.58
N LEU A 340 -20.66 4.87 6.85
CA LEU A 340 -21.89 4.36 7.46
C LEU A 340 -23.02 4.21 6.43
N TYR A 341 -22.97 5.00 5.37
CA TYR A 341 -23.87 4.91 4.22
C TYR A 341 -23.13 5.26 2.94
N ASN A 342 -23.45 4.58 1.84
CA ASN A 342 -22.88 4.82 0.52
C ASN A 342 -23.93 4.57 -0.57
N LYS A 343 -24.15 5.59 -1.41
CA LYS A 343 -24.88 5.51 -2.68
C LYS A 343 -24.04 6.21 -3.75
N ASN A 344 -23.47 5.42 -4.67
CA ASN A 344 -22.63 5.91 -5.77
C ASN A 344 -21.52 6.90 -5.32
N ALA A 345 -20.98 6.74 -4.11
CA ALA A 345 -20.17 7.79 -3.51
C ALA A 345 -18.82 8.03 -4.21
N HIS A 346 -18.34 7.07 -5.01
CA HIS A 346 -17.09 7.14 -5.76
C HIS A 346 -17.29 7.53 -7.24
N ASP A 347 -18.52 7.75 -7.68
CA ASP A 347 -18.79 8.16 -9.05
C ASP A 347 -18.43 9.64 -9.26
N LYS A 348 -17.96 9.98 -10.46
CA LYS A 348 -17.63 11.36 -10.86
C LYS A 348 -18.87 12.24 -10.75
N MET A 349 -18.80 13.29 -9.94
CA MET A 349 -19.81 14.33 -9.80
C MET A 349 -19.21 15.73 -9.94
N TYR A 350 -20.04 16.70 -10.31
CA TYR A 350 -19.66 18.11 -10.29
C TYR A 350 -19.98 18.70 -8.90
N PRO A 351 -19.00 19.30 -8.20
CA PRO A 351 -19.19 19.75 -6.81
C PRO A 351 -20.13 20.97 -6.70
N ALA A 352 -20.17 21.81 -7.73
CA ALA A 352 -20.69 23.17 -7.61
C ALA A 352 -20.05 23.90 -6.39
N SER A 353 -20.79 24.79 -5.72
CA SER A 353 -20.22 25.63 -4.65
C SER A 353 -19.76 24.89 -3.38
N ILE A 354 -19.93 23.56 -3.25
CA ILE A 354 -19.29 22.83 -2.13
C ILE A 354 -17.75 22.82 -2.29
N THR A 355 -17.23 23.12 -3.49
CA THR A 355 -15.82 23.47 -3.74
C THR A 355 -15.28 24.53 -2.76
N LYS A 356 -16.12 25.46 -2.31
CA LYS A 356 -15.70 26.54 -1.41
C LYS A 356 -15.22 26.03 -0.04
N ILE A 357 -15.59 24.80 0.35
CA ILE A 357 -15.01 24.12 1.52
C ILE A 357 -13.50 23.95 1.33
N LEU A 358 -13.08 23.44 0.16
CA LEU A 358 -11.66 23.28 -0.18
C LEU A 358 -10.96 24.64 -0.26
N THR A 359 -11.60 25.63 -0.88
CA THR A 359 -11.06 27.00 -0.96
C THR A 359 -10.81 27.59 0.42
N CYS A 360 -11.80 27.53 1.32
CA CYS A 360 -11.68 28.09 2.65
C CYS A 360 -10.61 27.39 3.49
N ILE A 361 -10.53 26.05 3.47
CA ILE A 361 -9.49 25.36 4.26
C ILE A 361 -8.08 25.65 3.73
N VAL A 362 -7.90 25.70 2.41
CA VAL A 362 -6.60 26.03 1.80
C VAL A 362 -6.18 27.45 2.18
N ALA A 363 -7.10 28.42 2.13
CA ALA A 363 -6.83 29.78 2.57
C ALA A 363 -6.47 29.83 4.06
N ILE A 364 -7.24 29.18 4.92
CA ILE A 364 -7.01 29.14 6.37
C ILE A 364 -5.63 28.56 6.72
N GLU A 365 -5.14 27.55 5.99
CA GLU A 365 -3.80 26.97 6.22
C GLU A 365 -2.65 27.92 5.85
N MET A 366 -2.92 28.97 5.07
CA MET A 366 -1.94 30.00 4.71
C MET A 366 -2.06 31.27 5.58
N LEU A 367 -3.07 31.34 6.46
CA LEU A 367 -3.39 32.51 7.25
C LEU A 367 -3.09 32.29 8.74
N ASP A 368 -2.13 33.07 9.25
CA ASP A 368 -1.80 33.06 10.67
C ASP A 368 -2.92 33.66 11.53
N ASP A 369 -3.59 34.70 11.02
CA ASP A 369 -4.58 35.51 11.71
C ASP A 369 -5.74 35.87 10.76
N LEU A 370 -6.97 35.55 11.17
CA LEU A 370 -8.16 35.81 10.36
C LEU A 370 -8.65 37.26 10.47
N ASP A 371 -8.22 38.00 11.49
CA ASP A 371 -8.65 39.38 11.72
C ASP A 371 -7.73 40.40 11.01
N LYS A 372 -6.68 39.92 10.32
CA LYS A 372 -5.92 40.74 9.38
C LYS A 372 -6.81 41.18 8.22
N THR A 373 -6.60 42.41 7.80
CA THR A 373 -7.36 43.04 6.71
C THR A 373 -6.68 42.90 5.36
N ALA A 374 -7.50 42.92 4.32
CA ALA A 374 -7.09 43.01 2.93
C ALA A 374 -8.10 43.86 2.15
N THR A 375 -7.65 44.48 1.07
CA THR A 375 -8.48 45.33 0.22
C THR A 375 -9.09 44.51 -0.90
N ILE A 376 -10.41 44.64 -1.09
CA ILE A 376 -11.14 44.08 -2.23
C ILE A 376 -10.74 44.83 -3.50
N THR A 377 -10.31 44.10 -4.51
CA THR A 377 -9.87 44.63 -5.80
C THR A 377 -10.95 44.51 -6.86
N GLN A 378 -10.80 45.25 -7.97
CA GLN A 378 -11.69 45.09 -9.14
C GLN A 378 -11.70 43.64 -9.63
N SER A 379 -10.53 43.01 -9.67
CA SER A 379 -10.40 41.63 -10.12
C SER A 379 -11.19 40.65 -9.26
N ASP A 380 -11.38 40.93 -7.97
CA ASP A 380 -12.17 40.08 -7.08
C ASP A 380 -13.65 40.10 -7.47
N ILE A 381 -14.17 41.29 -7.81
CA ILE A 381 -15.57 41.51 -8.19
C ILE A 381 -15.85 41.00 -9.61
N ASP A 382 -14.89 41.14 -10.53
CA ASP A 382 -15.05 40.74 -11.94
C ASP A 382 -15.52 39.29 -12.08
N THR A 383 -15.13 38.41 -11.16
CA THR A 383 -15.57 37.00 -11.18
C THR A 383 -17.08 36.81 -11.11
N VAL A 384 -17.79 37.71 -10.43
CA VAL A 384 -19.25 37.63 -10.28
C VAL A 384 -19.89 37.94 -11.64
N TRP A 385 -19.40 38.98 -12.31
CA TRP A 385 -19.89 39.41 -13.62
C TRP A 385 -19.51 38.45 -14.75
N GLU A 386 -18.28 37.92 -14.73
CA GLU A 386 -17.76 36.98 -15.72
C GLU A 386 -18.57 35.66 -15.75
N THR A 387 -19.18 35.29 -14.62
CA THR A 387 -19.65 33.91 -14.40
C THR A 387 -21.12 33.82 -14.00
N GLY A 388 -21.73 34.94 -13.60
CA GLY A 388 -23.08 34.98 -13.02
C GLY A 388 -23.18 34.26 -11.67
N ALA A 389 -22.06 34.03 -10.98
CA ALA A 389 -22.04 33.37 -9.69
C ALA A 389 -22.61 34.25 -8.57
N THR A 390 -23.01 33.62 -7.46
CA THR A 390 -23.47 34.35 -6.27
C THR A 390 -22.34 35.22 -5.71
N SER A 391 -22.71 36.39 -5.20
CA SER A 391 -21.81 37.38 -4.59
C SER A 391 -21.97 37.42 -3.06
N ALA A 392 -20.92 37.82 -2.35
CA ALA A 392 -20.97 38.29 -0.97
C ALA A 392 -21.31 39.79 -0.90
N ASP A 393 -21.36 40.46 -2.05
CA ASP A 393 -21.70 41.88 -2.25
C ASP A 393 -20.60 42.83 -1.77
N PHE A 394 -19.35 42.37 -1.77
CA PHE A 394 -18.20 43.24 -1.52
C PHE A 394 -18.05 44.33 -2.60
N THR A 395 -17.46 45.47 -2.21
CA THR A 395 -17.21 46.61 -3.10
C THR A 395 -15.72 46.86 -3.32
N VAL A 396 -15.36 47.39 -4.49
CA VAL A 396 -13.95 47.68 -4.82
C VAL A 396 -13.41 48.77 -3.91
N GLY A 397 -12.25 48.52 -3.31
CA GLY A 397 -11.61 49.42 -2.34
C GLY A 397 -12.02 49.18 -0.89
N GLU A 398 -13.00 48.29 -0.65
CA GLU A 398 -13.41 47.90 0.70
C GLU A 398 -12.27 47.18 1.44
N VAL A 399 -12.08 47.50 2.72
CA VAL A 399 -11.03 46.91 3.57
C VAL A 399 -11.70 45.97 4.56
N VAL A 400 -11.57 44.67 4.34
CA VAL A 400 -12.28 43.63 5.08
C VAL A 400 -11.30 42.65 5.72
N THR A 401 -11.72 41.97 6.78
CA THR A 401 -10.90 40.92 7.39
C THR A 401 -10.93 39.63 6.57
N TYR A 402 -9.91 38.77 6.70
CA TYR A 402 -9.99 37.42 6.12
C TYR A 402 -11.16 36.61 6.70
N ARG A 403 -11.56 36.86 7.95
CA ARG A 403 -12.76 36.30 8.56
C ARG A 403 -14.01 36.70 7.78
N ASP A 404 -14.15 37.98 7.42
CA ASP A 404 -15.26 38.47 6.60
C ASP A 404 -15.27 37.78 5.23
N MET A 405 -14.11 37.64 4.58
CA MET A 405 -14.01 36.92 3.31
C MET A 405 -14.40 35.45 3.44
N LEU A 406 -13.97 34.75 4.49
CA LEU A 406 -14.36 33.35 4.73
C LEU A 406 -15.87 33.22 4.99
N MET A 407 -16.45 34.14 5.76
CA MET A 407 -17.89 34.18 6.02
C MET A 407 -18.69 34.50 4.74
N GLY A 408 -18.21 35.44 3.91
CA GLY A 408 -18.77 35.76 2.60
C GLY A 408 -18.69 34.58 1.62
N ALA A 409 -17.62 33.79 1.66
CA ALA A 409 -17.51 32.58 0.85
C ALA A 409 -18.47 31.47 1.31
N MET A 410 -18.69 31.32 2.61
CA MET A 410 -19.44 30.19 3.17
C MET A 410 -20.94 30.43 3.35
N LEU A 411 -21.36 31.64 3.75
CA LEU A 411 -22.75 31.96 4.09
C LEU A 411 -23.61 32.34 2.87
N PRO A 412 -23.35 33.46 2.17
CA PRO A 412 -24.08 33.80 0.96
C PRO A 412 -23.57 33.02 -0.27
N SER A 413 -22.43 32.32 -0.14
CA SER A 413 -21.74 31.61 -1.22
C SER A 413 -21.02 32.50 -2.23
N GLY A 414 -20.46 33.63 -1.79
CA GLY A 414 -19.82 34.65 -2.62
C GLY A 414 -18.61 34.14 -3.40
N ALA A 415 -18.60 34.39 -4.71
CA ALA A 415 -17.49 34.09 -5.60
C ALA A 415 -16.40 35.17 -5.53
N ASP A 416 -16.81 36.43 -5.37
CA ASP A 416 -15.98 37.58 -5.01
C ASP A 416 -15.10 37.29 -3.78
N ALA A 417 -15.70 36.75 -2.72
CA ALA A 417 -14.99 36.38 -1.51
C ALA A 417 -13.93 35.29 -1.75
N CYS A 418 -14.24 34.28 -2.58
CA CYS A 418 -13.29 33.23 -2.95
C CYS A 418 -12.12 33.76 -3.77
N ARG A 419 -12.38 34.70 -4.69
CA ARG A 419 -11.33 35.32 -5.50
C ARG A 419 -10.46 36.24 -4.65
N ALA A 420 -11.06 37.02 -3.74
CA ALA A 420 -10.34 37.83 -2.78
C ALA A 420 -9.40 36.99 -1.89
N LEU A 421 -9.89 35.86 -1.36
CA LEU A 421 -9.04 34.91 -0.62
C LEU A 421 -7.87 34.41 -1.47
N ALA A 422 -8.13 34.03 -2.72
CA ALA A 422 -7.10 33.49 -3.60
C ALA A 422 -6.03 34.53 -3.97
N ASN A 423 -6.46 35.73 -4.34
CA ASN A 423 -5.58 36.82 -4.72
C ASN A 423 -4.72 37.31 -3.55
N ASN A 424 -5.31 37.46 -2.36
CA ASN A 424 -4.56 37.96 -1.21
C ASN A 424 -3.60 36.92 -0.59
N THR A 425 -3.86 35.62 -0.77
CA THR A 425 -2.98 34.56 -0.22
C THR A 425 -1.95 34.01 -1.21
N CYS A 426 -2.27 33.96 -2.51
CA CYS A 426 -1.42 33.37 -3.55
C CYS A 426 -1.05 34.32 -4.70
N GLY A 427 -1.59 35.55 -4.70
CA GLY A 427 -1.38 36.55 -5.75
C GLY A 427 -2.18 36.31 -7.04
N SER A 428 -2.83 35.15 -7.19
CA SER A 428 -3.63 34.79 -8.38
C SER A 428 -4.49 33.56 -8.11
N GLN A 429 -5.59 33.39 -8.83
CA GLN A 429 -6.43 32.19 -8.75
C GLN A 429 -5.70 30.92 -9.20
N GLU A 430 -4.90 30.98 -10.25
CA GLU A 430 -4.22 29.82 -10.84
C GLU A 430 -3.29 29.17 -9.81
N LYS A 431 -2.43 29.97 -9.18
CA LYS A 431 -1.56 29.52 -8.08
C LYS A 431 -2.34 28.98 -6.89
N PHE A 432 -3.51 29.56 -6.59
CA PHE A 432 -4.35 29.06 -5.50
C PHE A 432 -4.97 27.70 -5.85
N VAL A 433 -5.42 27.52 -7.09
CA VAL A 433 -5.94 26.24 -7.59
C VAL A 433 -4.86 25.14 -7.58
N GLU A 434 -3.59 25.48 -7.84
CA GLU A 434 -2.47 24.56 -7.64
C GLU A 434 -2.38 24.10 -6.18
N LYS A 435 -2.57 25.01 -5.20
CA LYS A 435 -2.60 24.67 -3.77
C LYS A 435 -3.80 23.78 -3.40
N MET A 436 -4.96 24.04 -3.99
CA MET A 436 -6.15 23.18 -3.83
C MET A 436 -5.84 21.75 -4.29
N ASN A 437 -5.31 21.57 -5.49
CA ASN A 437 -4.96 20.23 -6.00
C ASN A 437 -3.78 19.59 -5.26
N GLN A 438 -2.83 20.37 -4.73
CA GLN A 438 -1.77 19.87 -3.85
C GLN A 438 -2.34 19.27 -2.57
N LEU A 439 -3.35 19.91 -1.95
CA LEU A 439 -4.02 19.37 -0.77
C LEU A 439 -4.79 18.09 -1.11
N VAL A 440 -5.57 18.09 -2.19
CA VAL A 440 -6.31 16.91 -2.69
C VAL A 440 -5.37 15.71 -2.90
N LYS A 441 -4.23 15.94 -3.57
CA LYS A 441 -3.19 14.92 -3.76
C LYS A 441 -2.57 14.45 -2.44
N LYS A 442 -2.29 15.36 -1.51
CA LYS A 442 -1.77 15.04 -0.16
C LYS A 442 -2.74 14.16 0.64
N LEU A 443 -4.04 14.34 0.43
CA LEU A 443 -5.09 13.51 1.03
C LEU A 443 -5.30 12.16 0.32
N GLY A 444 -4.60 11.91 -0.81
CA GLY A 444 -4.71 10.67 -1.56
C GLY A 444 -5.98 10.54 -2.40
N LEU A 445 -6.69 11.65 -2.62
CA LEU A 445 -7.96 11.71 -3.35
C LEU A 445 -7.66 11.81 -4.85
N LYS A 446 -7.83 10.71 -5.57
CA LYS A 446 -7.41 10.58 -6.98
C LYS A 446 -8.52 10.90 -7.97
N ASP A 447 -9.77 10.92 -7.50
CA ASP A 447 -10.96 11.06 -8.33
C ASP A 447 -11.54 12.49 -8.28
N SER A 448 -10.70 13.46 -7.88
CA SER A 448 -11.02 14.89 -7.88
C SER A 448 -9.98 15.72 -8.64
N HIS A 449 -10.46 16.71 -9.37
CA HIS A 449 -9.66 17.77 -9.98
C HIS A 449 -10.41 19.10 -9.90
N PHE A 450 -9.75 20.15 -9.44
CA PHE A 450 -10.33 21.49 -9.30
C PHE A 450 -9.61 22.46 -10.21
N VAL A 451 -10.34 23.24 -11.01
CA VAL A 451 -9.77 24.26 -11.91
C VAL A 451 -10.13 25.70 -11.53
N ASN A 452 -10.95 25.89 -10.49
CA ASN A 452 -11.37 27.21 -10.00
C ASN A 452 -11.68 27.17 -8.49
N THR A 453 -11.81 28.34 -7.86
CA THR A 453 -11.97 28.47 -6.40
C THR A 453 -13.44 28.55 -5.95
N THR A 454 -14.38 28.64 -6.88
CA THR A 454 -15.77 29.00 -6.61
C THR A 454 -16.72 27.82 -6.80
N GLY A 455 -16.35 26.82 -7.59
CA GLY A 455 -17.22 25.71 -7.99
C GLY A 455 -18.10 26.04 -9.20
N ILE A 456 -17.70 26.98 -10.04
CA ILE A 456 -18.34 27.18 -11.34
C ILE A 456 -18.09 25.94 -12.20
N HIS A 457 -19.08 25.60 -13.03
CA HIS A 457 -19.00 24.40 -13.86
C HIS A 457 -17.90 24.53 -14.91
N ASP A 458 -17.08 23.49 -14.96
CA ASP A 458 -16.12 23.17 -16.00
C ASP A 458 -16.03 21.62 -16.02
N ASP A 459 -15.79 21.02 -17.18
CA ASP A 459 -15.76 19.56 -17.33
C ASP A 459 -14.55 18.89 -16.64
N ASP A 460 -13.47 19.67 -16.48
CA ASP A 460 -12.27 19.32 -15.71
C ASP A 460 -12.40 19.69 -14.23
N HIS A 461 -13.51 20.32 -13.80
CA HIS A 461 -13.81 20.61 -12.40
C HIS A 461 -14.73 19.55 -11.78
N TYR A 462 -14.17 18.49 -11.24
CA TYR A 462 -14.93 17.35 -10.74
C TYR A 462 -14.41 16.77 -9.42
N THR A 463 -15.26 15.99 -8.77
CA THR A 463 -14.96 15.27 -7.53
C THR A 463 -15.83 14.02 -7.42
N THR A 464 -15.80 13.35 -6.27
CA THR A 464 -16.78 12.33 -5.87
C THR A 464 -17.41 12.73 -4.53
N ALA A 465 -18.56 12.15 -4.17
CA ALA A 465 -19.17 12.42 -2.87
C ALA A 465 -18.25 11.96 -1.72
N TYR A 466 -17.54 10.84 -1.92
CA TYR A 466 -16.54 10.33 -1.00
C TYR A 466 -15.39 11.32 -0.82
N ASP A 467 -14.76 11.79 -1.91
CA ASP A 467 -13.62 12.70 -1.84
C ASP A 467 -14.03 14.03 -1.20
N MET A 468 -15.24 14.52 -1.50
CA MET A 468 -15.77 15.71 -0.86
C MET A 468 -16.03 15.50 0.64
N ALA A 469 -16.54 14.33 1.05
CA ALA A 469 -16.68 14.01 2.48
C ALA A 469 -15.33 13.97 3.19
N LYS A 470 -14.27 13.44 2.55
CA LYS A 470 -12.90 13.44 3.08
C LYS A 470 -12.31 14.85 3.16
N ILE A 471 -12.56 15.72 2.18
CA ILE A 471 -12.14 17.13 2.22
C ILE A 471 -12.84 17.86 3.38
N THR A 472 -14.16 17.71 3.51
CA THR A 472 -14.91 18.31 4.62
C THR A 472 -14.43 17.79 5.97
N GLN A 473 -14.24 16.48 6.10
CA GLN A 473 -13.67 15.87 7.31
C GLN A 473 -12.30 16.44 7.66
N TYR A 474 -11.42 16.62 6.66
CA TYR A 474 -10.11 17.22 6.86
C TYR A 474 -10.24 18.68 7.35
N ALA A 475 -11.09 19.47 6.69
CA ALA A 475 -11.31 20.87 7.03
C ALA A 475 -11.84 21.05 8.46
N LEU A 476 -12.73 20.16 8.91
CA LEU A 476 -13.29 20.15 10.26
C LEU A 476 -12.27 19.85 11.38
N LYS A 477 -11.04 19.43 11.05
CA LYS A 477 -9.95 19.32 12.03
C LYS A 477 -9.40 20.70 12.43
N ASN A 478 -9.63 21.72 11.61
CA ASN A 478 -9.16 23.07 11.86
C ASN A 478 -10.24 23.88 12.59
N LYS A 479 -9.96 24.29 13.83
CA LYS A 479 -10.91 25.07 14.66
C LYS A 479 -11.38 26.37 14.00
N LYS A 480 -10.50 27.04 13.24
CA LYS A 480 -10.85 28.27 12.49
C LYS A 480 -11.86 27.95 11.39
N PHE A 481 -11.73 26.80 10.72
CA PHE A 481 -12.69 26.38 9.70
C PHE A 481 -14.04 26.01 10.31
N VAL A 482 -14.06 25.28 11.43
CA VAL A 482 -15.28 24.93 12.18
C VAL A 482 -16.09 26.19 12.51
N GLU A 483 -15.43 27.26 12.99
CA GLU A 483 -16.08 28.53 13.31
C GLU A 483 -16.85 29.13 12.12
N VAL A 484 -16.32 29.00 10.90
CA VAL A 484 -16.92 29.50 9.66
C VAL A 484 -17.99 28.52 9.13
N PHE A 485 -17.73 27.22 9.22
CA PHE A 485 -18.61 26.18 8.68
C PHE A 485 -19.94 26.09 9.42
N ASP A 486 -19.90 26.19 10.75
CA ASP A 486 -21.07 26.05 11.64
C ASP A 486 -21.83 27.36 11.83
N ARG A 487 -21.29 28.48 11.33
CA ARG A 487 -21.95 29.78 11.45
C ARG A 487 -23.27 29.78 10.70
N TYR A 488 -24.36 30.15 11.37
CA TYR A 488 -25.68 30.31 10.74
C TYR A 488 -25.87 31.69 10.10
N GLN A 489 -25.44 32.74 10.79
CA GLN A 489 -25.52 34.13 10.34
C GLN A 489 -24.31 34.92 10.82
N TYR A 490 -23.93 35.97 10.09
CA TYR A 490 -22.79 36.80 10.42
C TYR A 490 -22.99 38.22 9.90
N THR A 491 -22.62 39.20 10.72
CA THR A 491 -22.45 40.59 10.32
C THR A 491 -20.97 40.84 10.17
N SER A 492 -20.53 41.42 9.05
CA SER A 492 -19.12 41.72 8.82
C SER A 492 -18.55 42.64 9.90
N SER A 493 -17.24 42.57 10.09
CA SER A 493 -16.53 43.32 11.13
C SER A 493 -16.74 44.83 11.07
N ASP A 494 -16.99 45.37 9.88
CA ASP A 494 -17.28 46.79 9.59
C ASP A 494 -18.79 47.13 9.64
N GLY A 495 -19.65 46.14 9.85
CA GLY A 495 -21.10 46.29 9.90
C GLY A 495 -21.81 46.48 8.55
N GLN A 496 -21.09 46.46 7.42
CA GLN A 496 -21.67 46.75 6.10
C GLN A 496 -22.42 45.57 5.49
N HIS A 497 -22.05 44.34 5.83
CA HIS A 497 -22.62 43.13 5.28
C HIS A 497 -23.33 42.29 6.33
N GLN A 498 -24.48 41.73 5.97
CA GLN A 498 -25.20 40.77 6.79
C GLN A 498 -25.53 39.53 5.96
N TRP A 499 -24.99 38.39 6.36
CA TRP A 499 -25.18 37.14 5.65
C TRP A 499 -25.83 36.09 6.53
N VAL A 500 -26.62 35.24 5.87
CA VAL A 500 -27.23 34.04 6.47
C VAL A 500 -26.91 32.83 5.59
N LYS A 501 -26.86 31.65 6.21
CA LYS A 501 -26.74 30.39 5.49
C LYS A 501 -28.06 30.09 4.77
N LYS A 502 -28.16 30.53 3.51
CA LYS A 502 -29.41 30.59 2.72
C LYS A 502 -30.19 29.27 2.70
N VAL A 503 -29.51 28.12 2.58
CA VAL A 503 -30.16 26.79 2.56
C VAL A 503 -30.88 26.48 3.88
N ILE A 504 -30.25 26.76 5.03
CA ILE A 504 -30.86 26.53 6.35
C ILE A 504 -31.93 27.57 6.64
N TYR A 505 -31.68 28.85 6.30
CA TYR A 505 -32.67 29.91 6.48
C TYR A 505 -33.99 29.61 5.76
N LYS A 506 -33.93 29.20 4.49
CA LYS A 506 -35.11 28.81 3.71
C LYS A 506 -35.81 27.59 4.30
N SER A 507 -35.04 26.55 4.63
CA SER A 507 -35.58 25.32 5.23
C SER A 507 -36.32 25.59 6.54
N LYS A 508 -35.77 26.44 7.43
CA LYS A 508 -36.43 26.85 8.68
C LYS A 508 -37.70 27.66 8.44
N ARG A 509 -37.68 28.59 7.48
CA ARG A 509 -38.86 29.39 7.11
C ARG A 509 -40.01 28.49 6.63
N ASP A 510 -39.65 27.42 5.95
CA ASP A 510 -40.60 26.45 5.39
C ASP A 510 -40.83 25.26 6.35
N HIS A 511 -40.51 25.43 7.64
CA HIS A 511 -40.77 24.51 8.76
C HIS A 511 -40.09 23.13 8.70
N ILE A 512 -38.98 23.01 7.97
CA ILE A 512 -38.13 21.81 7.98
C ILE A 512 -37.24 21.85 9.23
N ASP A 513 -37.25 20.79 10.03
CA ASP A 513 -36.38 20.65 11.19
C ASP A 513 -34.94 20.36 10.76
N THR A 514 -34.08 21.38 10.85
CA THR A 514 -32.65 21.28 10.54
C THR A 514 -31.78 21.18 11.79
N SER A 515 -32.34 20.82 12.95
CA SER A 515 -31.59 20.76 14.23
C SER A 515 -30.40 19.81 14.21
N MET A 516 -30.48 18.74 13.39
CA MET A 516 -29.39 17.79 13.18
C MET A 516 -28.21 18.39 12.38
N ILE A 517 -28.41 19.46 11.62
CA ILE A 517 -27.40 20.06 10.74
C ILE A 517 -26.77 21.26 11.44
N GLU A 518 -25.56 21.09 11.96
CA GLU A 518 -24.83 22.18 12.65
C GLU A 518 -24.12 23.11 11.65
N GLY A 519 -23.50 22.53 10.63
CA GLY A 519 -22.77 23.26 9.60
C GLY A 519 -23.04 22.67 8.23
N CYS A 520 -23.10 23.49 7.19
CA CYS A 520 -23.18 22.98 5.82
C CYS A 520 -22.73 24.00 4.76
N LYS A 521 -22.45 23.49 3.56
CA LYS A 521 -22.29 24.28 2.34
C LYS A 521 -23.15 23.67 1.24
N SER A 522 -24.05 24.48 0.67
CA SER A 522 -24.82 24.11 -0.51
C SER A 522 -24.14 24.53 -1.80
N GLY A 523 -24.49 23.87 -2.90
CA GLY A 523 -24.05 24.21 -4.25
C GLY A 523 -25.09 23.89 -5.32
N TYR A 524 -24.97 24.60 -6.45
CA TYR A 524 -25.76 24.36 -7.65
C TYR A 524 -25.08 24.85 -8.91
N THR A 525 -25.19 24.03 -9.94
CA THR A 525 -25.09 24.44 -11.33
C THR A 525 -26.10 23.61 -12.13
N SER A 526 -26.39 23.99 -13.36
CA SER A 526 -27.26 23.19 -14.25
C SER A 526 -26.74 21.76 -14.46
N LYS A 527 -25.42 21.56 -14.34
CA LYS A 527 -24.74 20.27 -14.56
C LYS A 527 -24.58 19.46 -13.27
N ALA A 528 -24.33 20.12 -12.15
CA ALA A 528 -24.23 19.48 -10.83
C ALA A 528 -25.59 19.15 -10.21
N GLN A 529 -26.65 19.87 -10.62
CA GLN A 529 -27.90 20.00 -9.85
C GLN A 529 -27.58 20.44 -8.40
N SER A 530 -28.47 20.19 -7.43
CA SER A 530 -28.22 20.57 -6.05
C SER A 530 -27.23 19.63 -5.35
N THR A 531 -26.29 20.22 -4.62
CA THR A 531 -25.31 19.51 -3.79
C THR A 531 -25.29 20.10 -2.38
N LEU A 532 -24.99 19.29 -1.37
CA LEU A 532 -24.87 19.72 0.01
C LEU A 532 -23.84 18.87 0.74
N SER A 533 -22.89 19.53 1.41
CA SER A 533 -21.97 18.91 2.36
C SER A 533 -22.28 19.45 3.75
N SER A 534 -22.51 18.56 4.71
CA SER A 534 -23.05 18.87 6.03
C SER A 534 -22.25 18.21 7.16
N LEU A 535 -22.15 18.91 8.28
CA LEU A 535 -21.80 18.38 9.59
C LEU A 535 -23.11 18.08 10.32
N LEU A 536 -23.31 16.82 10.68
CA LEU A 536 -24.46 16.37 11.45
C LEU A 536 -24.06 16.11 12.88
N ASN A 537 -24.92 16.48 13.82
CA ASN A 537 -24.85 16.06 15.22
C ASN A 537 -26.01 15.11 15.51
N ILE A 538 -25.66 13.87 15.85
CA ILE A 538 -26.62 12.80 16.19
C ILE A 538 -26.16 12.19 17.50
N ASN A 539 -26.95 12.38 18.56
CA ASN A 539 -26.69 11.88 19.91
C ASN A 539 -25.29 12.31 20.43
N ASP A 540 -24.96 13.60 20.30
CA ASP A 540 -23.69 14.20 20.71
C ASP A 540 -22.44 13.69 19.95
N HIS A 541 -22.66 12.95 18.85
CA HIS A 541 -21.61 12.48 17.96
C HIS A 541 -21.72 13.10 16.58
N HIS A 542 -20.58 13.37 15.95
CA HIS A 542 -20.53 14.15 14.71
C HIS A 542 -20.26 13.29 13.47
N TYR A 543 -20.97 13.61 12.40
CA TYR A 543 -20.88 12.91 11.12
C TYR A 543 -20.74 13.90 9.97
N VAL A 544 -20.07 13.48 8.90
CA VAL A 544 -20.04 14.24 7.65
C VAL A 544 -20.96 13.56 6.65
N CYS A 545 -21.93 14.31 6.14
CA CYS A 545 -22.87 13.85 5.13
C CYS A 545 -22.68 14.67 3.85
N VAL A 546 -22.54 13.99 2.70
CA VAL A 546 -22.50 14.64 1.39
C VAL A 546 -23.54 14.02 0.48
N VAL A 547 -24.40 14.86 -0.08
CA VAL A 547 -25.39 14.48 -1.10
C VAL A 547 -25.20 15.33 -2.35
N GLY A 548 -25.41 14.71 -3.51
CA GLY A 548 -25.16 15.35 -4.79
C GLY A 548 -26.10 14.90 -5.88
N PHE A 549 -26.27 15.78 -6.88
CA PHE A 549 -27.22 15.61 -7.97
C PHE A 549 -28.67 15.45 -7.49
N SER A 550 -29.05 16.13 -6.40
CA SER A 550 -30.42 16.09 -5.90
C SER A 550 -31.32 17.00 -6.72
N LYS A 551 -32.45 16.45 -7.19
CA LYS A 551 -33.45 17.18 -8.00
C LYS A 551 -34.85 16.61 -7.78
N ASN A 552 -35.79 17.45 -7.36
CA ASN A 552 -37.21 17.10 -7.29
C ASN A 552 -38.10 18.36 -7.39
N SER A 553 -39.42 18.20 -7.20
CA SER A 553 -40.43 19.27 -7.23
C SER A 553 -40.39 20.23 -6.04
N ASP A 554 -39.66 19.91 -4.97
CA ASP A 554 -39.69 20.64 -3.69
C ASP A 554 -38.87 21.94 -3.72
N GLY A 555 -38.26 22.25 -4.88
CA GLY A 555 -37.51 23.46 -5.13
C GLY A 555 -36.02 23.36 -4.79
N TYR A 556 -35.30 24.40 -5.18
CA TYR A 556 -33.85 24.50 -5.00
C TYR A 556 -33.49 24.50 -3.50
N ASN A 557 -32.62 23.56 -3.09
CA ASN A 557 -32.09 23.31 -1.72
C ASN A 557 -32.90 22.41 -0.77
N HIS A 558 -34.23 22.28 -0.90
CA HIS A 558 -35.00 21.42 0.01
C HIS A 558 -34.69 19.94 -0.18
N CYS A 559 -34.58 19.49 -1.43
CA CYS A 559 -34.21 18.11 -1.74
C CYS A 559 -32.91 17.68 -1.04
N THR A 560 -31.86 18.51 -1.10
CA THR A 560 -30.57 18.17 -0.46
C THR A 560 -30.66 18.15 1.07
N VAL A 561 -31.48 19.02 1.68
CA VAL A 561 -31.69 19.03 3.13
C VAL A 561 -32.48 17.80 3.54
N ASN A 562 -33.56 17.46 2.82
CA ASN A 562 -34.35 16.26 3.07
C ASN A 562 -33.53 14.98 2.88
N ASP A 563 -32.72 14.89 1.81
CA ASP A 563 -31.79 13.77 1.60
C ASP A 563 -30.81 13.66 2.77
N THR A 564 -30.24 14.79 3.21
CA THR A 564 -29.30 14.82 4.34
C THR A 564 -29.98 14.36 5.64
N LEU A 565 -31.20 14.81 5.91
CA LEU A 565 -31.97 14.41 7.10
C LEU A 565 -32.38 12.94 7.04
N ALA A 566 -32.74 12.42 5.85
CA ALA A 566 -33.05 11.01 5.65
C ALA A 566 -31.83 10.13 5.96
N LEU A 567 -30.65 10.50 5.45
CA LEU A 567 -29.40 9.79 5.76
C LEU A 567 -29.00 9.93 7.23
N GLY A 568 -29.22 11.09 7.84
CA GLY A 568 -28.98 11.31 9.26
C GLY A 568 -29.89 10.48 10.15
N ASN A 569 -31.18 10.37 9.82
CA ASN A 569 -32.12 9.49 10.52
C ASN A 569 -31.75 8.02 10.33
N TYR A 570 -31.33 7.62 9.12
CA TYR A 570 -30.79 6.27 8.91
C TYR A 570 -29.63 5.97 9.86
N VAL A 571 -28.66 6.88 9.99
CA VAL A 571 -27.55 6.70 10.93
C VAL A 571 -28.05 6.62 12.38
N LYS A 572 -28.96 7.50 12.78
CA LYS A 572 -29.56 7.52 14.11
C LYS A 572 -30.24 6.20 14.48
N ASP A 573 -30.95 5.58 13.52
CA ASP A 573 -31.75 4.38 13.76
C ASP A 573 -30.89 3.09 13.71
N HIS A 574 -29.78 3.10 12.96
CA HIS A 574 -28.98 1.90 12.69
C HIS A 574 -27.66 1.84 13.43
N TYR A 575 -27.15 2.95 13.95
CA TYR A 575 -25.82 3.02 14.56
C TYR A 575 -25.87 3.69 15.93
N SER A 576 -24.94 3.28 16.80
CA SER A 576 -24.72 3.90 18.10
C SER A 576 -23.23 3.86 18.47
N VAL A 577 -22.83 4.76 19.37
CA VAL A 577 -21.49 4.76 19.95
C VAL A 577 -21.39 3.57 20.91
N ALA A 578 -20.61 2.56 20.51
CA ALA A 578 -20.35 1.37 21.29
C ALA A 578 -19.06 1.51 22.08
N ASN A 579 -19.13 1.20 23.38
CA ASN A 579 -17.96 1.08 24.25
C ASN A 579 -17.26 -0.26 23.98
N ILE A 580 -16.12 -0.22 23.29
CA ILE A 580 -15.39 -1.41 22.82
C ILE A 580 -14.49 -1.95 23.94
N ILE A 581 -13.64 -1.09 24.50
CA ILE A 581 -12.70 -1.44 25.58
C ILE A 581 -12.64 -0.27 26.57
N LYS A 582 -12.64 -0.56 27.87
CA LYS A 582 -12.42 0.45 28.90
C LYS A 582 -10.92 0.69 29.15
N LYS A 583 -10.58 1.86 29.65
CA LYS A 583 -9.27 2.18 30.21
C LYS A 583 -8.85 1.13 31.25
N ASP A 584 -7.56 0.86 31.33
CA ASP A 584 -6.94 -0.08 32.26
C ASP A 584 -7.37 -1.54 32.05
N THR A 585 -8.00 -1.87 30.91
CA THR A 585 -8.36 -3.24 30.55
C THR A 585 -7.09 -4.01 30.19
N LYS A 586 -6.87 -5.15 30.85
CA LYS A 586 -5.74 -6.03 30.58
C LYS A 586 -5.92 -6.72 29.22
N MET A 587 -4.96 -6.51 28.31
CA MET A 587 -5.06 -7.00 26.93
C MET A 587 -4.15 -8.20 26.64
N ASN A 588 -2.84 -8.03 26.80
CA ASN A 588 -1.83 -9.03 26.42
C ASN A 588 -0.62 -8.95 27.37
N SER A 589 0.47 -9.64 27.05
CA SER A 589 1.72 -9.59 27.82
C SER A 589 2.93 -9.36 26.92
N VAL A 590 3.91 -8.65 27.46
CA VAL A 590 5.18 -8.34 26.82
C VAL A 590 6.31 -9.07 27.52
N LYS A 591 7.24 -9.62 26.75
CA LYS A 591 8.40 -10.31 27.28
C LYS A 591 9.38 -9.32 27.93
N ILE A 592 9.86 -9.68 29.12
CA ILE A 592 10.88 -8.94 29.85
C ILE A 592 12.20 -9.71 29.79
N LYS A 593 13.24 -9.10 29.22
CA LYS A 593 14.61 -9.59 29.28
C LYS A 593 15.24 -9.17 30.59
N ASN A 594 16.05 -10.05 31.17
CA ASN A 594 16.82 -9.80 32.39
C ASN A 594 16.00 -9.47 33.64
N GLY A 595 14.67 -9.61 33.62
CA GLY A 595 13.79 -9.28 34.75
C GLY A 595 13.60 -10.44 35.73
N GLN A 596 13.12 -10.13 36.93
CA GLN A 596 12.69 -11.13 37.92
C GLN A 596 11.58 -12.03 37.37
N THR A 597 10.67 -11.45 36.58
CA THR A 597 9.72 -12.17 35.74
C THR A 597 10.13 -12.07 34.27
N ASN A 598 9.74 -13.06 33.47
CA ASN A 598 10.04 -13.11 32.04
C ASN A 598 8.98 -12.40 31.16
N LYS A 599 7.90 -11.91 31.77
CA LYS A 599 6.83 -11.16 31.10
C LYS A 599 6.12 -10.22 32.08
N VAL A 600 5.46 -9.21 31.52
CA VAL A 600 4.55 -8.29 32.22
C VAL A 600 3.29 -8.11 31.37
N ASP A 601 2.13 -8.04 32.01
CA ASP A 601 0.88 -7.75 31.30
C ASP A 601 0.82 -6.27 30.88
N VAL A 602 0.03 -5.98 29.85
CA VAL A 602 -0.21 -4.63 29.37
C VAL A 602 -1.68 -4.28 29.34
N ILE A 603 -1.96 -3.01 29.62
CA ILE A 603 -3.30 -2.42 29.75
C ILE A 603 -3.49 -1.26 28.76
N THR A 604 -4.76 -0.99 28.43
CA THR A 604 -5.16 0.16 27.60
C THR A 604 -5.00 1.49 28.35
N GLU A 605 -4.52 2.52 27.65
CA GLU A 605 -4.30 3.84 28.27
C GLU A 605 -5.58 4.68 28.42
N LYS A 606 -6.63 4.37 27.66
CA LYS A 606 -7.91 5.08 27.60
C LYS A 606 -9.06 4.17 27.18
N ASP A 607 -10.28 4.68 27.32
CA ASP A 607 -11.48 4.08 26.74
C ASP A 607 -11.40 4.10 25.21
N ILE A 608 -12.01 3.09 24.58
CA ILE A 608 -12.12 2.95 23.12
C ILE A 608 -13.60 2.85 22.81
N GLU A 609 -14.09 3.84 22.09
CA GLU A 609 -15.46 3.93 21.61
C GLU A 609 -15.46 3.97 20.08
N ALA A 610 -16.49 3.42 19.46
CA ALA A 610 -16.65 3.45 18.01
C ALA A 610 -18.12 3.44 17.62
N VAL A 611 -18.45 4.09 16.50
CA VAL A 611 -19.79 4.04 15.93
C VAL A 611 -19.99 2.70 15.22
N LEU A 612 -20.85 1.85 15.78
CA LEU A 612 -21.10 0.51 15.24
C LEU A 612 -22.59 0.31 14.95
N PRO A 613 -22.94 -0.59 14.01
CA PRO A 613 -24.32 -0.99 13.81
C PRO A 613 -24.94 -1.45 15.13
N ASN A 614 -26.19 -1.07 15.42
CA ASN A 614 -26.87 -1.42 16.68
C ASN A 614 -26.94 -2.94 16.93
N ASN A 615 -26.85 -3.75 15.87
CA ASN A 615 -26.84 -5.20 15.91
C ASN A 615 -25.45 -5.82 15.60
N TYR A 616 -24.36 -5.08 15.80
CA TYR A 616 -23.02 -5.58 15.51
C TYR A 616 -22.68 -6.82 16.34
N ASN A 617 -21.91 -7.75 15.75
CA ASN A 617 -21.38 -8.89 16.47
C ASN A 617 -20.05 -8.50 17.14
N PRO A 618 -19.90 -8.60 18.47
CA PRO A 618 -18.65 -8.28 19.15
C PRO A 618 -17.43 -9.08 18.67
N SER A 619 -17.64 -10.28 18.11
CA SER A 619 -16.56 -11.08 17.52
C SER A 619 -15.98 -10.52 16.21
N ASP A 620 -16.66 -9.55 15.59
CA ASP A 620 -16.13 -8.81 14.43
C ASP A 620 -15.05 -7.79 14.84
N ILE A 621 -14.89 -7.53 16.15
CA ILE A 621 -13.83 -6.69 16.68
C ILE A 621 -12.53 -7.49 16.78
N LYS A 622 -11.48 -6.98 16.12
CA LYS A 622 -10.16 -7.63 16.07
C LYS A 622 -9.08 -6.70 16.59
N TYR A 623 -8.12 -7.27 17.30
CA TYR A 623 -6.99 -6.54 17.88
C TYR A 623 -5.68 -6.98 17.23
N LYS A 624 -4.91 -6.02 16.73
CA LYS A 624 -3.57 -6.27 16.18
C LYS A 624 -2.53 -5.59 17.06
N TYR A 625 -1.71 -6.38 17.72
CA TYR A 625 -0.72 -5.92 18.68
C TYR A 625 0.64 -5.62 18.02
N HIS A 626 1.20 -4.46 18.35
CA HIS A 626 2.55 -4.02 17.97
C HIS A 626 3.38 -3.79 19.25
N LEU A 627 3.70 -4.89 19.92
CA LEU A 627 4.40 -4.90 21.20
C LEU A 627 5.92 -5.09 21.00
N LYS A 628 6.73 -4.46 21.86
CA LYS A 628 8.19 -4.59 21.84
C LYS A 628 8.67 -5.26 23.12
N ASP A 629 9.55 -6.24 23.00
CA ASP A 629 10.27 -6.82 24.16
C ASP A 629 10.92 -5.70 24.98
N LEU A 630 10.71 -5.71 26.30
CA LEU A 630 11.33 -4.77 27.23
C LEU A 630 12.51 -5.43 27.95
N THR A 631 13.41 -4.62 28.50
CA THR A 631 14.53 -5.10 29.34
C THR A 631 14.40 -4.48 30.72
N ALA A 632 14.53 -5.28 31.77
CA ALA A 632 14.49 -4.80 33.13
C ALA A 632 15.65 -3.80 33.42
N PRO A 633 15.44 -2.81 34.30
CA PRO A 633 14.23 -2.56 35.07
C PRO A 633 13.11 -1.90 34.24
N VAL A 634 11.87 -2.38 34.42
CA VAL A 634 10.66 -1.84 33.79
C VAL A 634 9.79 -1.19 34.85
N LYS A 635 9.22 -0.01 34.58
CA LYS A 635 8.33 0.72 35.50
C LYS A 635 6.87 0.32 35.28
N LYS A 636 6.01 0.57 36.27
CA LYS A 636 4.56 0.58 36.08
C LYS A 636 4.17 1.70 35.12
N ASP A 637 3.14 1.47 34.30
CA ASP A 637 2.60 2.41 33.31
C ASP A 637 3.62 2.82 32.23
N GLN A 638 4.68 2.02 32.05
CA GLN A 638 5.66 2.22 31.00
C GLN A 638 5.07 1.78 29.66
N LYS A 639 5.18 2.62 28.64
CA LYS A 639 4.73 2.31 27.27
C LYS A 639 5.46 1.07 26.73
N ALA A 640 4.69 0.04 26.40
CA ALA A 640 5.19 -1.27 25.96
C ALA A 640 4.92 -1.54 24.47
N GLY A 641 4.06 -0.73 23.83
CA GLY A 641 3.75 -0.83 22.41
C GLY A 641 2.44 -0.15 22.06
N THR A 642 1.85 -0.56 20.95
CA THR A 642 0.53 -0.11 20.50
C THR A 642 -0.36 -1.29 20.10
N MET A 643 -1.66 -1.03 20.00
CA MET A 643 -2.65 -1.97 19.50
C MET A 643 -3.58 -1.25 18.53
N ASP A 644 -3.74 -1.81 17.34
CA ASP A 644 -4.77 -1.37 16.40
C ASP A 644 -6.06 -2.16 16.69
N VAL A 645 -7.18 -1.45 16.76
CA VAL A 645 -8.53 -2.00 16.91
C VAL A 645 -9.24 -1.92 15.57
N TYR A 646 -9.78 -3.04 15.11
CA TYR A 646 -10.52 -3.15 13.85
C TYR A 646 -11.96 -3.59 14.12
N TYR A 647 -12.90 -3.05 13.36
CA TYR A 647 -14.21 -3.65 13.15
C TYR A 647 -14.25 -4.16 11.71
N ARG A 648 -14.34 -5.48 11.54
CA ARG A 648 -14.16 -6.16 10.25
C ARG A 648 -12.83 -5.75 9.60
N ASP A 649 -12.87 -5.01 8.50
CA ASP A 649 -11.69 -4.55 7.75
C ASP A 649 -11.36 -3.07 8.00
N THR A 650 -12.19 -2.34 8.76
CA THR A 650 -11.98 -0.91 9.06
C THR A 650 -11.20 -0.77 10.36
N LYS A 651 -10.06 -0.09 10.30
CA LYS A 651 -9.32 0.30 11.50
C LYS A 651 -10.06 1.43 12.21
N LEU A 652 -10.54 1.16 13.41
CA LEU A 652 -11.23 2.14 14.24
C LEU A 652 -10.22 3.09 14.88
N GLU A 653 -9.22 2.54 15.57
CA GLU A 653 -8.23 3.34 16.29
C GLU A 653 -6.92 2.58 16.54
N THR A 654 -5.83 3.33 16.80
CA THR A 654 -4.57 2.81 17.34
C THR A 654 -4.36 3.38 18.75
N ILE A 655 -4.19 2.52 19.75
CA ILE A 655 -4.02 2.91 21.16
C ILE A 655 -2.65 2.46 21.71
N SER A 656 -2.06 3.21 22.65
CA SER A 656 -0.86 2.75 23.36
C SER A 656 -1.22 1.73 24.45
N LEU A 657 -0.32 0.77 24.66
CA LEU A 657 -0.42 -0.21 25.73
C LEU A 657 0.70 0.00 26.74
N ASN A 658 0.33 0.04 28.02
CA ASN A 658 1.24 0.34 29.14
C ASN A 658 1.37 -0.86 30.07
N THR A 659 2.51 -1.01 30.73
CA THR A 659 2.77 -2.14 31.66
C THR A 659 1.92 -2.05 32.93
N THR A 660 1.37 -3.18 33.37
CA THR A 660 0.52 -3.23 34.59
C THR A 660 1.28 -2.99 35.88
N GLN A 661 2.58 -3.29 35.91
CA GLN A 661 3.42 -3.26 37.11
C GLN A 661 4.89 -3.07 36.76
N ALA A 662 5.69 -2.72 37.77
CA ALA A 662 7.14 -2.67 37.65
C ALA A 662 7.75 -4.09 37.64
N VAL A 663 8.88 -4.26 36.96
CA VAL A 663 9.66 -5.50 36.95
C VAL A 663 11.14 -5.16 37.11
N ASP A 664 11.70 -5.52 38.26
CA ASP A 664 13.12 -5.34 38.56
C ASP A 664 14.02 -6.36 37.85
N GLU A 665 15.32 -6.09 37.83
CA GLU A 665 16.32 -7.02 37.28
C GLU A 665 16.40 -8.33 38.09
N SER A 666 16.64 -9.44 37.38
CA SER A 666 16.88 -10.76 37.98
C SER A 666 18.16 -10.80 38.80
N GLY A 667 18.15 -11.59 39.88
CA GLY A 667 19.32 -11.75 40.76
C GLY A 667 20.58 -12.19 40.02
N SER A 668 20.46 -13.05 38.99
CA SER A 668 21.58 -13.53 38.17
C SER A 668 22.23 -12.42 37.33
N VAL A 669 21.44 -11.50 36.80
CA VAL A 669 21.94 -10.35 36.01
C VAL A 669 22.60 -9.33 36.92
N VAL A 670 21.99 -9.04 38.07
CA VAL A 670 22.60 -8.20 39.12
C VAL A 670 23.94 -8.80 39.58
N PHE A 671 24.00 -10.12 39.78
CA PHE A 671 25.22 -10.83 40.14
C PHE A 671 26.28 -10.77 39.04
N MET A 672 25.94 -11.03 37.77
CA MET A 672 26.88 -10.91 36.64
C MET A 672 27.42 -9.49 36.49
N ARG A 673 26.59 -8.47 36.67
CA ARG A 673 27.02 -7.06 36.62
C ARG A 673 28.01 -6.74 37.75
N LYS A 674 27.74 -7.21 38.98
CA LYS A 674 28.68 -7.10 40.11
C LYS A 674 29.98 -7.87 39.82
N MET A 675 29.91 -9.09 39.31
CA MET A 675 31.09 -9.87 38.91
C MET A 675 31.92 -9.15 37.84
N LYS A 676 31.29 -8.66 36.77
CA LYS A 676 32.01 -7.95 35.70
C LYS A 676 32.69 -6.68 36.22
N ASN A 677 32.02 -5.92 37.07
CA ASN A 677 32.55 -4.65 37.58
C ASN A 677 33.58 -4.81 38.71
N VAL A 678 33.65 -5.97 39.37
CA VAL A 678 34.60 -6.23 40.46
C VAL A 678 35.71 -7.20 40.05
N VAL A 679 35.36 -8.33 39.43
CA VAL A 679 36.31 -9.40 39.08
C VAL A 679 37.16 -9.04 37.86
N LEU A 680 36.59 -8.41 36.83
CA LEU A 680 37.34 -8.07 35.61
C LEU A 680 38.47 -7.05 35.86
N PRO A 681 38.25 -5.97 36.65
CA PRO A 681 39.35 -5.08 37.07
C PRO A 681 40.42 -5.79 37.90
N CYS A 682 40.03 -6.70 38.80
CA CYS A 682 40.98 -7.48 39.60
C CYS A 682 41.84 -8.41 38.73
N VAL A 683 41.23 -9.11 37.77
CA VAL A 683 41.97 -9.98 36.83
C VAL A 683 42.89 -9.16 35.93
N MET A 684 42.43 -8.02 35.42
CA MET A 684 43.26 -7.09 34.64
C MET A 684 44.45 -6.57 35.46
N ALA A 685 44.25 -6.21 36.73
CA ALA A 685 45.31 -5.77 37.62
C ALA A 685 46.36 -6.87 37.85
N VAL A 686 45.94 -8.12 38.07
CA VAL A 686 46.86 -9.27 38.23
C VAL A 686 47.67 -9.52 36.96
N VAL A 687 47.04 -9.45 35.78
CA VAL A 687 47.73 -9.60 34.49
C VAL A 687 48.75 -8.48 34.27
N ILE A 688 48.39 -7.23 34.57
CA ILE A 688 49.31 -6.08 34.48
C ILE A 688 50.51 -6.28 35.42
N ILE A 689 50.28 -6.70 36.66
CA ILE A 689 51.35 -6.99 37.64
C ILE A 689 52.29 -8.08 37.11
N LEU A 690 51.75 -9.18 36.56
CA LEU A 690 52.54 -10.27 35.98
C LEU A 690 53.40 -9.80 34.79
N VAL A 691 52.83 -8.97 33.90
CA VAL A 691 53.55 -8.39 32.76
C VAL A 691 54.68 -7.47 33.23
N VAL A 692 54.43 -6.63 34.24
CA VAL A 692 55.46 -5.77 34.85
C VAL A 692 56.59 -6.59 35.48
N LEU A 693 56.26 -7.65 36.24
CA LEU A 693 57.25 -8.54 36.84
C LEU A 693 58.13 -9.24 35.78
N LEU A 694 57.53 -9.68 34.68
CA LEU A 694 58.26 -10.29 33.55
C LEU A 694 59.18 -9.27 32.86
N LEU A 695 58.73 -8.03 32.68
CA LEU A 695 59.54 -6.95 32.12
C LEU A 695 60.72 -6.60 33.03
N VAL A 696 60.49 -6.45 34.34
CA VAL A 696 61.54 -6.22 35.35
C VAL A 696 62.56 -7.36 35.32
N ARG A 697 62.11 -8.63 35.29
CA ARG A 697 63.01 -9.79 35.16
C ARG A 697 63.86 -9.72 33.89
N LYS A 698 63.27 -9.34 32.75
CA LYS A 698 63.97 -9.20 31.46
C LYS A 698 65.02 -8.09 31.51
N ILE A 699 64.71 -6.95 32.15
CA ILE A 699 65.63 -5.83 32.38
C ILE A 699 66.79 -6.26 33.29
N MET A 700 66.50 -6.95 34.41
CA MET A 700 67.53 -7.46 35.32
C MET A 700 68.47 -8.46 34.63
N ILE A 701 67.95 -9.35 33.79
CA ILE A 701 68.78 -10.29 32.99
C ILE A 701 69.66 -9.52 32.00
N LYS A 702 69.11 -8.50 31.32
CA LYS A 702 69.86 -7.65 30.38
C LYS A 702 70.99 -6.89 31.10
N GLN A 703 70.73 -6.33 32.29
CA GLN A 703 71.73 -5.66 33.10
C GLN A 703 72.82 -6.63 33.61
N ARG A 704 72.45 -7.84 34.05
CA ARG A 704 73.43 -8.89 34.44
C ARG A 704 74.31 -9.30 33.26
N ARG A 705 73.75 -9.44 32.05
CA ARG A 705 74.52 -9.73 30.82
C ARG A 705 75.47 -8.58 30.45
N LYS A 706 75.04 -7.31 30.60
CA LYS A 706 75.87 -6.12 30.35
C LYS A 706 77.04 -6.02 31.34
N LYS A 707 76.80 -6.28 32.63
CA LYS A 707 77.88 -6.36 33.66
C LYS A 707 78.89 -7.48 33.37
N ARG A 708 78.44 -8.66 32.94
CA ARG A 708 79.33 -9.77 32.54
C ARG A 708 80.17 -9.46 31.29
N CYS A 709 79.63 -8.74 30.31
CA CYS A 709 80.39 -8.30 29.14
C CYS A 709 81.43 -7.24 29.49
N GLN A 710 81.10 -6.27 30.36
CA GLN A 710 82.05 -5.26 30.82
C GLN A 710 83.19 -5.84 31.67
N GLN A 711 82.94 -6.89 32.45
CA GLN A 711 84.00 -7.61 33.18
C GLN A 711 84.91 -8.44 32.26
N ARG A 712 84.40 -8.97 31.14
CA ARG A 712 85.23 -9.68 30.14
C ARG A 712 86.14 -8.73 29.35
N ASN A 713 85.69 -7.51 29.06
CA ASN A 713 86.49 -6.51 28.34
C ASN A 713 87.52 -5.77 29.21
N ARG A 714 87.50 -5.94 30.54
CA ARG A 714 88.55 -5.42 31.45
C ARG A 714 89.64 -6.45 31.79
N LYS A 715 89.51 -7.70 31.31
CA LYS A 715 90.48 -8.79 31.49
C LYS A 715 91.23 -9.15 30.19
N LYS A 716 91.05 -8.35 29.15
CA LYS A 716 91.93 -8.22 27.99
C LYS A 716 92.51 -6.82 28.06
#